data_AF-A0A8H3YI45-F1
#
_entry.id   AF-A0A8H3YI45-F1
#
_cell.length_a   1.000
_cell.length_b   1.000
_cell.length_c   1.000
_cell.angle_alpha   90.00
_cell.angle_beta   90.00
_cell.angle_gamma   90.00
#
_symmetry.space_group_name_H-M   'P 1'
#
loop_
_entity.id
_entity.type
_entity.pdbx_description
1 polymer ?
#
loop_
_entity_poly.entity_id
_entity_poly.type
_entity_poly.pdbx_seq_one_letter_code
_entity_poly.pdbx_strand_id
1 'polypeptide(L)'
;MEQPTRPKLPQSKSLVYIDNDLHKATPATSRANSPVDDKDDAVNGASTAGKAPPAKIGPAKINISAQSAQAPMSYHSHLQGSAVSDTSFIDEHHHHHQGMQTPPTGRVPPMGSPSANIYASSPRRNQYTGANYNGISAGVVPSENLGKPSANSASSPSRSTAGGSAPNSQSLAGHQGAHVPPGAVGLAGVAHRGGIKEGLGQAPEVHAEADEYYGGKEVWSRSRTYSNASIPPPRFPPLPFPLGPFSTPVLTFSLQAGVMGHNKRRPQQMDEETVSRNRRLSHDEQSVRAPRRFLIDVEETLRLVLEQEDTNGDFQIGVVDAGPKLMSLGTASSNAYKSHDIRGTYMLSNLLQELALARDYGRKRIVLDEARLLENPVDRLSRMIKNSFWNSLTRKIDGDGLELICADPKNRSRQAKPLIYVPHGEPEMAEYYREVARKKPQLGLRVEVLPPKPDDPEFVKSLNETPGILALAMKRKQTADGKTTFDGLPFVVPGARFNEFYYWDSYFTGLGLLVDGKREMAMNHVEHFIFEIKHYNKVLNGNRSYYLARSQPPFVTDLALQIYNQMPREMQKQHVEWLKRAIRAAIKEYHTYWMREPSLDVETGLSRYRPGGQGIPPETEASHFTHILQPYAEKHGISINEFIDQYNDRELDEPELDEYFMHDRGVRESGHDTTYRFEKRCANLATIDLNALLFKYEHDIASAIKDVFGDELELDADDEFDLSPFPITKEAFASPHRERSTSRKQTSAEWFERAVSRKDKIDQYLWNEGQALYFDYDTKKKKQARYETVTSLWALWAGCASEGQAQRMIHESLHKFEVEGGLVSGTEESRGRISIDRPNRQWDYPYGWAPHQIMAWVGLERYGFDEHCQRLAYRWIYMMTTAFVDYNGVVPEKFDVVNLSHLVDAEYGNQGLDFKMLNREGFAWTNSSFQLGLHFLSTGMRRAVAACTPPEVYFRLGPGKELDPEVEKMKREFDRNRI
;
A
#
# COMPACT_ATOMS: atom_id res chain seq x y z
N MET A 1 -70.92 32.48 -19.85
CA MET A 1 -71.91 32.91 -18.84
C MET A 1 -71.18 33.69 -17.75
N GLU A 2 -71.87 34.58 -17.05
CA GLU A 2 -71.26 35.76 -16.42
C GLU A 2 -71.48 35.85 -14.90
N GLN A 3 -70.43 36.30 -14.17
CA GLN A 3 -70.49 37.15 -12.96
C GLN A 3 -71.20 36.58 -11.69
N PRO A 4 -71.21 37.29 -10.53
CA PRO A 4 -70.39 38.45 -10.07
C PRO A 4 -69.43 38.10 -8.89
N THR A 5 -68.29 38.78 -8.63
CA THR A 5 -68.00 40.07 -7.92
C THR A 5 -68.59 40.20 -6.49
N ARG A 6 -68.00 40.84 -5.45
CA ARG A 6 -66.99 41.94 -5.25
C ARG A 6 -66.58 41.96 -3.73
N PRO A 7 -65.83 42.93 -3.09
CA PRO A 7 -65.01 44.07 -3.57
C PRO A 7 -63.63 44.38 -2.85
N LYS A 8 -62.67 44.97 -3.60
CA LYS A 8 -61.76 46.15 -3.29
C LYS A 8 -60.86 46.20 -2.01
N LEU A 9 -59.70 46.91 -1.90
CA LEU A 9 -58.72 47.66 -2.76
C LEU A 9 -57.44 47.94 -1.88
N PRO A 10 -56.22 48.34 -2.38
CA PRO A 10 -55.96 49.30 -3.47
C PRO A 10 -54.94 48.93 -4.60
N GLN A 11 -53.65 49.29 -4.49
CA GLN A 11 -52.79 49.72 -5.64
C GLN A 11 -51.26 49.56 -5.38
N SER A 12 -50.30 49.69 -6.35
CA SER A 12 -50.23 49.41 -7.82
C SER A 12 -48.88 49.87 -8.44
N LYS A 13 -48.51 49.40 -9.67
CA LYS A 13 -47.58 49.98 -10.70
C LYS A 13 -46.05 49.86 -10.49
N SER A 14 -45.16 49.78 -11.51
CA SER A 14 -45.21 49.49 -12.98
C SER A 14 -43.75 49.24 -13.49
N LEU A 15 -43.39 48.31 -14.39
CA LEU A 15 -43.45 48.27 -15.89
C LEU A 15 -42.67 49.42 -16.61
N VAL A 16 -41.90 49.27 -17.71
CA VAL A 16 -42.09 48.55 -19.03
C VAL A 16 -40.75 48.03 -19.67
N TYR A 17 -40.83 47.30 -20.81
CA TYR A 17 -39.85 46.59 -21.67
C TYR A 17 -39.15 47.40 -22.81
N ILE A 18 -38.28 46.71 -23.59
CA ILE A 18 -37.88 46.84 -25.03
C ILE A 18 -36.37 47.14 -25.29
N ASP A 19 -35.88 46.76 -26.49
CA ASP A 19 -34.52 46.35 -26.88
C ASP A 19 -33.90 47.22 -28.02
N ASN A 20 -32.64 46.91 -28.39
CA ASN A 20 -31.90 47.22 -29.64
C ASN A 20 -31.11 48.55 -29.87
N ASP A 21 -29.92 48.33 -30.47
CA ASP A 21 -29.19 49.11 -31.51
C ASP A 21 -28.20 50.28 -31.23
N LEU A 22 -26.91 49.92 -31.44
CA LEU A 22 -25.90 50.54 -32.34
C LEU A 22 -25.11 51.86 -32.04
N HIS A 23 -23.78 51.68 -32.23
CA HIS A 23 -22.79 52.58 -32.87
C HIS A 23 -21.91 53.60 -32.08
N LYS A 24 -20.60 53.28 -32.06
CA LYS A 24 -19.41 54.11 -32.43
C LYS A 24 -19.27 55.56 -31.90
N ALA A 25 -18.18 55.83 -31.16
CA ALA A 25 -17.01 56.60 -31.67
C ALA A 25 -15.90 56.85 -30.61
N THR A 26 -14.70 57.16 -31.11
CA THR A 26 -13.41 57.49 -30.43
C THR A 26 -12.91 58.87 -30.91
N PRO A 27 -11.76 59.48 -30.47
CA PRO A 27 -10.99 59.46 -29.21
C PRO A 27 -10.62 60.92 -28.75
N ALA A 28 -9.37 61.17 -28.30
CA ALA A 28 -8.63 62.45 -28.13
C ALA A 28 -8.79 63.25 -26.79
N THR A 29 -7.84 64.09 -26.31
CA THR A 29 -6.39 63.92 -25.96
C THR A 29 -5.83 65.16 -25.23
N SER A 30 -4.88 64.96 -24.30
CA SER A 30 -3.75 65.87 -23.92
C SER A 30 -3.92 67.10 -22.97
N ARG A 31 -2.91 67.26 -22.06
CA ARG A 31 -2.21 68.50 -21.56
C ARG A 31 -3.00 69.59 -20.78
N ALA A 32 -2.43 70.39 -19.86
CA ALA A 32 -1.16 70.36 -19.07
C ALA A 32 -1.12 71.45 -17.94
N ASN A 33 -0.18 71.32 -16.99
CA ASN A 33 0.50 72.34 -16.13
C ASN A 33 -0.26 73.35 -15.20
N SER A 34 -0.02 73.24 -13.87
CA SER A 34 0.66 74.19 -12.92
C SER A 34 0.29 75.70 -12.82
N PRO A 35 0.78 76.52 -11.84
CA PRO A 35 1.44 76.32 -10.50
C PRO A 35 0.85 77.24 -9.35
N VAL A 36 1.65 77.56 -8.29
CA VAL A 36 1.57 78.69 -7.30
C VAL A 36 0.65 78.50 -6.07
N ASP A 37 0.92 78.99 -4.82
CA ASP A 37 2.12 79.10 -3.92
C ASP A 37 1.63 79.57 -2.51
N ASP A 38 2.35 79.27 -1.41
CA ASP A 38 2.78 80.18 -0.30
C ASP A 38 3.21 79.48 1.02
N LYS A 39 4.47 79.74 1.44
CA LYS A 39 5.00 80.35 2.71
C LYS A 39 4.24 80.24 4.05
N ASP A 40 4.87 80.34 5.24
CA ASP A 40 6.26 80.32 5.77
C ASP A 40 6.13 79.80 7.26
N ASP A 41 7.13 79.32 8.02
CA ASP A 41 8.19 80.09 8.72
C ASP A 41 9.20 79.14 9.45
N ALA A 42 10.31 79.66 10.01
CA ALA A 42 11.51 78.88 10.44
C ALA A 42 11.55 78.46 11.96
N VAL A 43 12.56 77.76 12.54
CA VAL A 43 13.97 78.18 12.80
C VAL A 43 14.86 77.03 13.36
N ASN A 44 16.16 76.99 12.99
CA ASN A 44 17.33 76.23 13.55
C ASN A 44 17.35 74.67 13.53
N GLY A 45 18.48 73.97 13.24
CA GLY A 45 19.74 74.40 12.60
C GLY A 45 21.02 73.59 12.97
N ALA A 46 21.68 72.96 11.97
CA ALA A 46 23.11 72.52 11.90
C ALA A 46 23.67 71.52 12.98
N SER A 47 24.68 70.67 12.75
CA SER A 47 25.40 70.08 11.58
C SER A 47 26.24 68.86 12.11
N THR A 48 27.21 68.18 11.48
CA THR A 48 28.05 68.34 10.26
C THR A 48 28.42 66.96 9.64
N ALA A 49 29.62 66.74 9.09
CA ALA A 49 30.10 65.47 8.47
C ALA A 49 31.63 65.25 8.66
N GLY A 50 32.19 64.03 8.47
CA GLY A 50 33.66 63.81 8.66
C GLY A 50 34.33 62.43 8.39
N LYS A 51 34.39 61.97 7.13
CA LYS A 51 35.41 61.11 6.46
C LYS A 51 36.39 60.13 7.22
N ALA A 52 36.20 58.82 6.99
CA ALA A 52 37.14 57.86 6.32
C ALA A 52 38.47 57.36 7.04
N PRO A 53 39.40 56.56 6.41
CA PRO A 53 39.87 55.22 6.91
C PRO A 53 41.44 55.16 7.14
N PRO A 54 42.23 54.02 7.18
CA PRO A 54 41.96 52.57 6.93
C PRO A 54 42.74 51.48 7.75
N ALA A 55 42.53 50.19 7.37
CA ALA A 55 43.50 49.06 7.27
C ALA A 55 43.87 48.08 8.44
N LYS A 56 43.40 46.82 8.28
CA LYS A 56 44.06 45.48 8.43
C LYS A 56 44.71 44.97 9.76
N ILE A 57 44.75 43.62 9.85
CA ILE A 57 45.54 42.69 10.71
C ILE A 57 44.82 42.13 11.97
N GLY A 58 44.97 40.82 12.20
CA GLY A 58 44.68 40.05 13.44
C GLY A 58 45.82 39.03 13.64
N PRO A 59 45.64 37.82 14.21
CA PRO A 59 44.52 37.25 14.99
C PRO A 59 44.98 36.74 16.40
N ALA A 60 44.09 36.11 17.18
CA ALA A 60 44.50 35.37 18.40
C ALA A 60 43.60 34.14 18.70
N LYS A 61 44.22 33.07 19.21
CA LYS A 61 43.58 31.92 19.91
C LYS A 61 43.89 32.04 21.41
N ILE A 62 43.15 31.32 22.27
CA ILE A 62 43.69 30.63 23.47
C ILE A 62 42.63 29.66 24.05
N ASN A 63 43.07 28.47 24.46
CA ASN A 63 42.33 27.53 25.33
C ASN A 63 42.95 27.61 26.74
N ILE A 64 42.14 27.52 27.82
CA ILE A 64 42.60 27.05 29.15
C ILE A 64 41.50 26.19 29.79
N SER A 65 41.91 25.19 30.58
CA SER A 65 41.06 24.21 31.28
C SER A 65 41.41 24.11 32.79
N ALA A 66 40.38 23.95 33.64
CA ALA A 66 40.41 23.39 35.01
C ALA A 66 38.94 23.16 35.42
N GLN A 67 38.46 22.06 36.01
CA GLN A 67 38.85 21.24 37.19
C GLN A 67 38.45 21.79 38.59
N SER A 68 37.72 20.92 39.31
CA SER A 68 37.56 20.76 40.77
C SER A 68 36.89 21.83 41.66
N ALA A 69 35.65 21.51 42.07
CA ALA A 69 35.25 21.18 43.47
C ALA A 69 34.64 22.23 44.45
N GLN A 70 33.69 21.71 45.26
CA GLN A 70 33.16 22.14 46.58
C GLN A 70 32.20 23.37 46.71
N ALA A 71 30.91 23.08 46.99
CA ALA A 71 30.15 23.31 48.26
C ALA A 71 30.59 24.44 49.23
N PRO A 72 29.71 25.05 50.10
CA PRO A 72 28.72 24.32 50.94
C PRO A 72 27.48 25.10 51.54
N MET A 73 26.80 24.44 52.52
CA MET A 73 26.00 25.00 53.66
C MET A 73 24.57 25.56 53.39
N SER A 74 23.61 25.59 54.35
CA SER A 74 23.62 25.34 55.83
C SER A 74 22.25 24.93 56.44
N TYR A 75 22.27 24.11 57.52
CA TYR A 75 21.47 24.10 58.81
C TYR A 75 19.98 24.57 58.90
N HIS A 76 19.10 24.18 59.83
CA HIS A 76 19.03 23.28 61.03
C HIS A 76 17.51 22.98 61.31
N SER A 77 16.99 22.01 62.10
CA SER A 77 17.10 21.79 63.57
C SER A 77 16.23 20.59 64.08
N HIS A 78 16.56 20.07 65.28
CA HIS A 78 15.75 19.58 66.46
C HIS A 78 14.22 19.21 66.39
N LEU A 79 13.58 18.42 67.30
CA LEU A 79 13.93 17.58 68.50
C LEU A 79 12.71 16.68 68.92
N GLN A 80 12.94 15.58 69.68
CA GLN A 80 11.96 14.82 70.53
C GLN A 80 10.74 14.14 69.85
N GLY A 81 10.04 13.12 70.41
CA GLY A 81 10.36 12.21 71.54
C GLY A 81 9.11 11.47 72.13
N SER A 82 9.27 10.19 72.54
CA SER A 82 8.34 9.32 73.36
C SER A 82 7.00 8.83 72.75
N ALA A 83 6.24 7.84 73.31
CA ALA A 83 6.52 6.48 73.84
C ALA A 83 5.19 5.75 74.27
N VAL A 84 5.21 4.41 74.54
CA VAL A 84 4.16 3.59 75.26
C VAL A 84 2.87 3.28 74.44
N SER A 85 2.14 2.14 74.49
CA SER A 85 2.09 0.87 75.28
C SER A 85 1.62 -0.38 74.45
N ASP A 86 1.79 -1.59 75.03
CA ASP A 86 0.99 -2.86 75.04
C ASP A 86 -0.33 -2.96 74.22
N THR A 87 -0.84 -4.11 73.71
CA THR A 87 -1.04 -5.50 74.26
C THR A 87 -1.28 -6.48 73.06
N SER A 88 -0.75 -7.72 72.93
CA SER A 88 -0.90 -9.02 73.65
C SER A 88 -1.98 -10.01 73.10
N PHE A 89 -1.76 -11.33 73.27
CA PHE A 89 -2.58 -12.52 72.90
C PHE A 89 -2.53 -13.01 71.42
N ILE A 90 -1.93 -14.19 71.12
CA ILE A 90 -2.41 -15.61 71.19
C ILE A 90 -3.20 -16.03 69.92
N ASP A 91 -2.99 -17.18 69.23
CA ASP A 91 -1.91 -18.21 69.11
C ASP A 91 -2.31 -19.18 67.95
N GLU A 92 -1.54 -20.16 67.44
CA GLU A 92 -0.16 -20.67 67.67
C GLU A 92 0.50 -21.04 66.29
N HIS A 93 1.40 -22.00 66.01
CA HIS A 93 1.95 -23.19 66.71
C HIS A 93 3.44 -23.50 66.36
N HIS A 94 3.91 -24.66 66.82
CA HIS A 94 5.22 -25.33 66.78
C HIS A 94 5.67 -25.90 65.40
N HIS A 95 6.95 -26.27 65.14
CA HIS A 95 8.20 -26.19 65.92
C HIS A 95 9.47 -26.30 65.04
N HIS A 96 10.62 -25.88 65.61
CA HIS A 96 11.99 -26.46 65.62
C HIS A 96 12.37 -27.75 64.82
N HIS A 97 13.65 -28.05 64.51
CA HIS A 97 14.96 -27.47 64.94
C HIS A 97 16.08 -27.61 63.87
N GLN A 98 17.27 -27.06 64.18
CA GLN A 98 18.54 -27.00 63.43
C GLN A 98 19.18 -28.36 63.01
N GLY A 99 20.14 -28.30 62.07
CA GLY A 99 21.16 -29.34 61.82
C GLY A 99 22.31 -28.88 60.90
N MET A 100 23.57 -29.25 61.18
CA MET A 100 24.79 -28.85 60.44
C MET A 100 25.57 -30.07 59.86
N GLN A 101 26.65 -29.78 59.12
CA GLN A 101 27.88 -30.59 58.88
C GLN A 101 28.00 -31.52 57.64
N THR A 102 28.75 -31.02 56.65
CA THR A 102 29.96 -31.58 55.96
C THR A 102 30.04 -33.05 55.41
N PRO A 103 30.81 -33.28 54.30
CA PRO A 103 30.90 -34.56 53.56
C PRO A 103 32.12 -35.44 53.98
N PRO A 104 32.33 -36.69 53.48
CA PRO A 104 33.13 -36.89 52.22
C PRO A 104 32.91 -38.22 51.41
N THR A 105 33.51 -38.31 50.20
CA THR A 105 33.79 -39.53 49.35
C THR A 105 32.58 -40.37 48.81
N GLY A 106 32.65 -41.11 47.69
CA GLY A 106 33.63 -41.23 46.59
C GLY A 106 33.37 -42.43 45.63
N ARG A 107 33.97 -42.43 44.41
CA ARG A 107 34.08 -43.52 43.38
C ARG A 107 32.88 -43.91 42.46
N VAL A 108 32.92 -43.36 41.24
CA VAL A 108 32.77 -43.93 39.85
C VAL A 108 33.04 -45.46 39.70
N PRO A 109 32.52 -46.26 38.69
CA PRO A 109 31.72 -46.03 37.45
C PRO A 109 30.42 -46.94 37.35
N PRO A 110 29.96 -47.52 36.19
CA PRO A 110 29.08 -46.91 35.18
C PRO A 110 27.84 -47.76 34.74
N MET A 111 27.08 -47.25 33.76
CA MET A 111 26.16 -47.96 32.82
C MET A 111 24.81 -48.52 33.37
N GLY A 112 23.73 -48.30 32.60
CA GLY A 112 22.46 -49.02 32.72
C GLY A 112 21.20 -48.13 32.77
N SER A 113 20.35 -48.22 31.75
CA SER A 113 18.94 -47.77 31.79
C SER A 113 18.14 -48.66 32.76
N PRO A 114 17.06 -48.18 33.42
CA PRO A 114 15.75 -48.18 32.72
C PRO A 114 14.68 -47.16 33.19
N SER A 115 13.67 -46.98 32.32
CA SER A 115 12.21 -46.85 32.59
C SER A 115 11.58 -45.94 33.67
N ALA A 116 10.60 -45.17 33.19
CA ALA A 116 9.26 -44.91 33.76
C ALA A 116 9.01 -43.75 34.76
N ASN A 117 8.18 -42.79 34.28
CA ASN A 117 6.96 -42.27 34.92
C ASN A 117 7.08 -41.30 36.14
N ILE A 118 6.23 -40.27 36.34
CA ILE A 118 5.01 -39.83 35.61
C ILE A 118 4.68 -38.33 35.89
N TYR A 119 3.74 -37.75 35.12
CA TYR A 119 3.17 -36.38 35.21
C TYR A 119 4.05 -35.16 34.82
N ALA A 120 3.44 -34.02 34.44
CA ALA A 120 2.93 -33.73 33.08
C ALA A 120 2.25 -32.34 32.99
N SER A 121 2.56 -31.56 31.93
CA SER A 121 1.66 -30.55 31.35
C SER A 121 2.20 -30.03 30.01
N SER A 122 1.36 -30.01 28.95
CA SER A 122 1.64 -29.37 27.65
C SER A 122 0.37 -29.31 26.77
N PRO A 123 0.12 -28.23 26.01
CA PRO A 123 -0.88 -28.22 24.93
C PRO A 123 -0.37 -29.00 23.70
N ARG A 124 -1.29 -29.38 22.79
CA ARG A 124 -1.04 -30.44 21.78
C ARG A 124 -0.70 -29.92 20.38
N ARG A 125 0.25 -30.61 19.72
CA ARG A 125 0.30 -30.77 18.26
C ARG A 125 -0.58 -31.97 17.86
N ASN A 126 -1.18 -31.93 16.67
CA ASN A 126 -1.76 -33.10 16.01
C ASN A 126 -0.83 -33.62 14.91
N GLN A 127 -0.63 -34.94 14.86
CA GLN A 127 -0.18 -35.69 13.69
C GLN A 127 -1.07 -36.92 13.56
N TYR A 128 -1.46 -37.28 12.33
CA TYR A 128 -2.22 -38.49 12.06
C TYR A 128 -1.29 -39.71 11.94
N THR A 129 -1.80 -40.88 12.32
CA THR A 129 -1.12 -42.19 12.19
C THR A 129 -2.03 -43.18 11.47
N GLY A 130 -1.44 -44.11 10.72
CA GLY A 130 -2.17 -45.08 9.89
C GLY A 130 -1.87 -46.55 10.21
N ALA A 131 -2.77 -47.43 9.77
CA ALA A 131 -2.75 -48.90 9.92
C ALA A 131 -3.86 -49.51 9.02
N ASN A 132 -3.78 -50.72 8.45
CA ASN A 132 -2.64 -51.61 8.22
C ASN A 132 -2.95 -52.62 7.06
N TYR A 133 -1.99 -53.51 6.76
CA TYR A 133 -2.04 -54.52 5.69
C TYR A 133 -3.14 -55.60 5.78
N ASN A 134 -3.51 -56.16 4.61
CA ASN A 134 -3.69 -57.61 4.41
C ASN A 134 -3.54 -57.98 2.92
N GLY A 135 -3.20 -59.24 2.59
CA GLY A 135 -2.98 -59.68 1.20
C GLY A 135 -2.90 -61.21 1.03
N ILE A 136 -2.98 -61.70 -0.22
CA ILE A 136 -2.97 -63.13 -0.59
C ILE A 136 -2.10 -63.37 -1.84
N SER A 137 -1.42 -64.53 -1.90
CA SER A 137 -0.45 -65.00 -2.91
C SER A 137 -1.07 -65.98 -3.95
N ALA A 138 -0.41 -66.65 -4.91
CA ALA A 138 1.02 -66.93 -5.15
C ALA A 138 1.34 -67.40 -6.61
N GLY A 139 2.63 -67.46 -6.97
CA GLY A 139 3.21 -68.42 -7.94
C GLY A 139 3.58 -67.87 -9.35
N VAL A 140 4.62 -68.34 -10.06
CA VAL A 140 5.68 -69.36 -9.79
C VAL A 140 7.00 -68.98 -10.52
N VAL A 141 8.15 -69.52 -10.09
CA VAL A 141 9.56 -69.39 -10.60
C VAL A 141 9.84 -70.35 -11.82
N PRO A 142 11.06 -70.53 -12.45
CA PRO A 142 12.45 -70.08 -12.10
C PRO A 142 13.44 -69.63 -13.24
N SER A 143 14.58 -69.05 -12.82
CA SER A 143 16.03 -69.24 -13.22
C SER A 143 16.61 -69.27 -14.66
N GLU A 144 17.83 -68.70 -14.78
CA GLU A 144 19.00 -69.15 -15.60
C GLU A 144 19.01 -68.93 -17.15
N ASN A 145 20.14 -68.84 -17.90
CA ASN A 145 21.60 -68.94 -17.64
C ASN A 145 22.47 -68.18 -18.73
N LEU A 146 23.82 -68.18 -18.60
CA LEU A 146 24.88 -67.85 -19.61
C LEU A 146 25.03 -66.36 -20.06
N GLY A 147 26.17 -65.87 -20.62
CA GLY A 147 27.53 -66.42 -20.80
C GLY A 147 28.40 -65.61 -21.79
N LYS A 148 29.66 -65.26 -21.44
CA LYS A 148 30.71 -64.64 -22.32
C LYS A 148 31.48 -65.76 -23.12
N PRO A 149 32.39 -65.53 -24.12
CA PRO A 149 33.25 -64.34 -24.38
C PRO A 149 33.67 -64.01 -25.88
N SER A 150 34.59 -63.03 -26.05
CA SER A 150 35.74 -62.86 -27.02
C SER A 150 35.77 -63.51 -28.43
N ALA A 151 36.47 -62.98 -29.46
CA ALA A 151 37.19 -61.72 -29.75
C ALA A 151 37.76 -61.73 -31.21
N ASN A 152 38.39 -60.61 -31.67
CA ASN A 152 39.48 -60.43 -32.70
C ASN A 152 39.26 -59.11 -33.50
N SER A 153 40.10 -58.06 -33.47
CA SER A 153 41.54 -57.85 -33.85
C SER A 153 41.72 -57.49 -35.34
N ALA A 154 42.50 -56.48 -35.77
CA ALA A 154 43.47 -55.56 -35.13
C ALA A 154 43.35 -54.13 -35.80
N SER A 155 44.29 -53.17 -35.87
CA SER A 155 45.75 -53.07 -35.58
C SER A 155 46.19 -51.61 -35.25
N SER A 156 47.43 -51.21 -35.57
CA SER A 156 48.11 -49.89 -35.36
C SER A 156 49.38 -49.85 -36.28
N PRO A 157 50.48 -49.04 -36.15
CA PRO A 157 50.82 -47.91 -35.25
C PRO A 157 51.71 -46.72 -35.80
N SER A 158 51.91 -45.68 -34.96
CA SER A 158 53.18 -44.93 -34.67
C SER A 158 53.87 -43.88 -35.59
N ARG A 159 54.23 -42.73 -34.93
CA ARG A 159 55.52 -41.96 -34.88
C ARG A 159 56.07 -41.05 -36.03
N SER A 160 56.11 -39.74 -35.70
CA SER A 160 57.28 -38.80 -35.62
C SER A 160 57.96 -38.07 -36.83
N THR A 161 58.12 -36.74 -36.61
CA THR A 161 59.26 -35.81 -36.89
C THR A 161 59.50 -35.07 -38.23
N ALA A 162 59.85 -33.77 -38.07
CA ALA A 162 60.51 -32.79 -38.97
C ALA A 162 59.74 -32.27 -40.21
N GLY A 163 59.87 -30.99 -40.63
CA GLY A 163 60.54 -29.83 -39.99
C GLY A 163 60.51 -28.56 -40.86
N GLY A 164 60.72 -27.36 -40.29
CA GLY A 164 60.81 -26.09 -41.04
C GLY A 164 60.79 -24.81 -40.18
N SER A 165 61.83 -23.97 -40.29
CA SER A 165 62.03 -22.66 -39.61
C SER A 165 61.83 -21.48 -40.61
N ALA A 166 61.77 -20.18 -40.29
CA ALA A 166 62.27 -19.33 -39.18
C ALA A 166 61.48 -17.95 -39.13
N PRO A 167 61.95 -16.80 -38.57
CA PRO A 167 62.02 -16.48 -37.12
C PRO A 167 61.59 -15.04 -36.67
N ASN A 168 61.30 -14.87 -35.35
CA ASN A 168 61.46 -13.64 -34.50
C ASN A 168 60.69 -12.33 -34.87
N SER A 169 60.50 -11.30 -34.01
CA SER A 169 61.02 -10.95 -32.67
C SER A 169 59.95 -10.33 -31.72
N GLN A 170 60.34 -9.59 -30.65
CA GLN A 170 59.52 -9.33 -29.43
C GLN A 170 58.98 -7.88 -29.24
N SER A 171 57.98 -7.75 -28.33
CA SER A 171 57.83 -6.74 -27.25
C SER A 171 56.84 -5.54 -27.33
N LEU A 172 56.02 -5.45 -26.27
CA LEU A 172 55.57 -4.30 -25.43
C LEU A 172 55.04 -2.96 -26.01
N ALA A 173 53.80 -2.65 -25.58
CA ALA A 173 53.28 -1.36 -25.05
C ALA A 173 53.15 -0.09 -25.94
N GLY A 174 52.07 0.68 -25.70
CA GLY A 174 51.82 2.01 -26.30
C GLY A 174 50.39 2.52 -26.03
N HIS A 175 50.18 3.84 -25.93
CA HIS A 175 48.94 4.44 -25.39
C HIS A 175 48.45 5.65 -26.22
N GLN A 176 47.13 5.89 -26.21
CA GLN A 176 46.40 7.18 -26.42
C GLN A 176 46.31 7.91 -27.78
N GLY A 177 45.06 8.29 -28.12
CA GLY A 177 44.66 9.58 -28.73
C GLY A 177 44.72 9.75 -30.26
N ALA A 178 44.02 10.71 -30.90
CA ALA A 178 42.82 11.50 -30.53
C ALA A 178 42.27 12.29 -31.76
N HIS A 179 41.02 12.79 -31.71
CA HIS A 179 40.32 13.71 -32.65
C HIS A 179 40.03 13.20 -34.11
N VAL A 180 38.86 13.37 -34.78
CA VAL A 180 37.76 14.38 -34.85
C VAL A 180 38.12 15.61 -35.73
N PRO A 181 37.28 16.11 -36.68
CA PRO A 181 36.16 15.58 -37.51
C PRO A 181 36.40 15.96 -39.02
N PRO A 182 35.47 16.53 -39.88
CA PRO A 182 34.00 16.46 -40.07
C PRO A 182 33.53 16.18 -41.54
N GLY A 183 32.21 16.14 -41.82
CA GLY A 183 31.61 16.20 -43.18
C GLY A 183 30.06 16.08 -43.21
N ALA A 184 29.36 16.83 -44.08
CA ALA A 184 27.88 17.04 -44.08
C ALA A 184 27.39 17.64 -45.45
N VAL A 185 26.10 17.74 -45.86
CA VAL A 185 24.79 17.23 -45.39
C VAL A 185 23.71 17.31 -46.52
N GLY A 186 22.62 16.52 -46.43
CA GLY A 186 21.31 16.77 -47.09
C GLY A 186 21.20 16.61 -48.64
N LEU A 187 20.11 17.07 -49.29
CA LEU A 187 18.68 16.70 -49.20
C LEU A 187 17.84 17.47 -50.27
N ALA A 188 16.68 16.91 -50.68
CA ALA A 188 15.57 17.53 -51.44
C ALA A 188 15.81 17.98 -52.92
N GLY A 189 14.73 18.08 -53.71
CA GLY A 189 14.76 18.52 -55.12
C GLY A 189 13.77 17.76 -56.02
N VAL A 190 13.05 18.45 -56.93
CA VAL A 190 11.81 17.94 -57.54
C VAL A 190 11.58 18.43 -58.99
N ALA A 191 11.15 17.50 -59.85
CA ALA A 191 10.36 17.64 -61.10
C ALA A 191 10.88 18.42 -62.35
N HIS A 192 11.03 17.64 -63.46
CA HIS A 192 10.59 17.95 -64.85
C HIS A 192 11.24 19.15 -65.62
N ARG A 193 11.37 19.15 -66.96
CA ARG A 193 10.97 18.23 -68.04
C ARG A 193 11.82 18.50 -69.30
N GLY A 194 11.92 17.55 -70.24
CA GLY A 194 12.31 17.85 -71.64
C GLY A 194 13.33 16.92 -72.31
N GLY A 195 14.02 16.06 -71.55
CA GLY A 195 15.20 15.35 -72.07
C GLY A 195 16.41 16.27 -72.14
N ILE A 196 17.32 16.03 -73.09
CA ILE A 196 18.45 16.89 -73.50
C ILE A 196 19.52 17.19 -72.40
N LYS A 197 20.60 16.40 -72.47
CA LYS A 197 22.04 16.77 -72.40
C LYS A 197 22.63 17.60 -71.22
N GLU A 198 23.72 17.04 -70.68
CA GLU A 198 25.05 17.67 -70.48
C GLU A 198 25.23 18.93 -69.58
N GLY A 199 25.74 18.70 -68.36
CA GLY A 199 27.06 19.24 -67.94
C GLY A 199 27.17 20.58 -67.17
N LEU A 200 28.05 20.55 -66.16
CA LEU A 200 28.80 21.68 -65.54
C LEU A 200 28.05 22.76 -64.72
N GLY A 201 28.63 23.14 -63.56
CA GLY A 201 28.69 24.55 -63.14
C GLY A 201 28.11 24.99 -61.78
N GLN A 202 29.00 25.09 -60.77
CA GLN A 202 29.08 26.15 -59.73
C GLN A 202 27.89 26.46 -58.77
N ALA A 203 28.21 27.19 -57.68
CA ALA A 203 27.30 27.66 -56.64
C ALA A 203 27.02 29.17 -56.75
N PRO A 204 26.05 29.71 -55.99
CA PRO A 204 26.42 30.74 -55.01
C PRO A 204 25.67 30.63 -53.64
N GLU A 205 26.03 31.54 -52.73
CA GLU A 205 25.44 31.79 -51.39
C GLU A 205 24.05 32.49 -51.51
N VAL A 206 23.24 32.83 -50.48
CA VAL A 206 23.47 33.63 -49.25
C VAL A 206 22.28 33.47 -48.26
N HIS A 207 22.51 33.62 -46.93
CA HIS A 207 21.61 33.82 -45.73
C HIS A 207 20.07 33.55 -45.83
N ALA A 208 19.36 32.98 -44.84
CA ALA A 208 19.19 33.51 -43.46
C ALA A 208 18.24 32.63 -42.60
N GLU A 209 18.27 32.87 -41.27
CA GLU A 209 17.25 32.56 -40.23
C GLU A 209 16.88 31.09 -39.93
N ALA A 210 16.34 30.87 -38.72
CA ALA A 210 16.12 29.55 -38.13
C ALA A 210 14.89 29.54 -37.22
N ASP A 211 13.87 28.79 -37.62
CA ASP A 211 12.69 28.42 -36.83
C ASP A 211 12.08 27.12 -37.41
N GLU A 212 11.09 26.54 -36.74
CA GLU A 212 10.31 25.33 -37.15
C GLU A 212 11.10 24.02 -37.39
N TYR A 213 11.31 23.18 -36.35
CA TYR A 213 11.42 21.71 -36.56
C TYR A 213 11.06 20.81 -35.36
N TYR A 214 9.81 20.86 -34.88
CA TYR A 214 9.24 19.82 -34.00
C TYR A 214 7.80 19.44 -34.41
N GLY A 215 7.70 18.73 -35.54
CA GLY A 215 6.43 18.23 -36.10
C GLY A 215 5.94 16.91 -35.50
N GLY A 216 5.90 16.78 -34.17
CA GLY A 216 5.45 15.56 -33.48
C GLY A 216 4.27 15.84 -32.55
N LYS A 217 3.20 15.04 -32.63
CA LYS A 217 2.09 15.12 -31.66
C LYS A 217 2.47 14.36 -30.38
N GLU A 218 2.98 15.07 -29.40
CA GLU A 218 3.12 14.56 -28.04
C GLU A 218 1.78 14.05 -27.49
N VAL A 219 1.69 12.75 -27.19
CA VAL A 219 0.52 12.14 -26.54
C VAL A 219 0.70 12.14 -25.02
N TRP A 220 0.96 13.32 -24.46
CA TRP A 220 1.08 13.52 -23.02
C TRP A 220 -0.18 14.20 -22.46
N SER A 221 -0.54 13.86 -21.23
CA SER A 221 -1.77 14.29 -20.53
C SER A 221 -3.10 13.95 -21.24
N ARG A 222 -3.52 12.67 -21.12
CA ARG A 222 -4.94 12.39 -20.81
C ARG A 222 -5.11 12.47 -19.30
N SER A 223 -5.52 13.62 -18.79
CA SER A 223 -5.87 13.77 -17.37
C SER A 223 -7.02 12.82 -17.01
N ARG A 224 -6.81 11.90 -16.05
CA ARG A 224 -7.81 10.88 -15.72
C ARG A 224 -9.01 11.45 -14.98
N THR A 225 -10.07 11.78 -15.73
CA THR A 225 -11.42 11.84 -15.17
C THR A 225 -11.99 10.43 -15.07
N TYR A 226 -12.03 9.85 -13.86
CA TYR A 226 -12.83 8.65 -13.57
C TYR A 226 -14.34 8.98 -13.55
N SER A 227 -14.83 9.62 -14.61
CA SER A 227 -16.22 10.00 -14.78
C SER A 227 -17.08 8.76 -15.05
N ASN A 228 -18.12 8.55 -14.25
CA ASN A 228 -19.13 7.52 -14.51
C ASN A 228 -19.69 7.66 -15.93
N ALA A 229 -19.37 6.71 -16.81
CA ALA A 229 -20.03 6.51 -18.09
C ALA A 229 -21.50 6.14 -17.84
N SER A 230 -22.33 7.17 -17.71
CA SER A 230 -23.62 7.07 -17.05
C SER A 230 -24.66 6.46 -17.98
N ILE A 231 -24.98 5.18 -17.78
CA ILE A 231 -26.22 4.60 -18.30
C ILE A 231 -27.39 5.38 -17.67
N PRO A 232 -28.24 6.06 -18.45
CA PRO A 232 -29.28 6.90 -17.89
C PRO A 232 -30.35 6.03 -17.20
N PRO A 233 -30.77 6.36 -15.96
CA PRO A 233 -31.81 5.61 -15.29
C PRO A 233 -33.16 5.79 -16.00
N PRO A 234 -34.01 4.74 -16.08
CA PRO A 234 -35.33 4.85 -16.68
C PRO A 234 -36.20 5.84 -15.91
N ARG A 235 -36.75 6.84 -16.61
CA ARG A 235 -37.62 7.86 -16.03
C ARG A 235 -38.99 7.27 -15.65
N PHE A 236 -39.27 7.18 -14.37
CA PHE A 236 -40.64 7.02 -13.86
C PHE A 236 -41.20 8.39 -13.43
N PRO A 237 -42.49 8.68 -13.69
CA PRO A 237 -43.10 9.96 -13.31
C PRO A 237 -43.35 10.05 -11.79
N PRO A 238 -43.30 11.25 -11.19
CA PRO A 238 -43.57 11.43 -9.77
C PRO A 238 -45.07 11.29 -9.46
N LEU A 239 -45.40 10.53 -8.41
CA LEU A 239 -46.72 10.54 -7.78
C LEU A 239 -46.69 11.42 -6.51
N PRO A 240 -47.72 12.23 -6.26
CA PRO A 240 -47.70 13.21 -5.17
C PRO A 240 -48.05 12.59 -3.80
N PHE A 241 -47.26 12.91 -2.79
CA PHE A 241 -47.61 12.71 -1.37
C PHE A 241 -48.07 14.04 -0.75
N PRO A 242 -49.32 14.18 -0.29
CA PRO A 242 -49.73 15.26 0.59
C PRO A 242 -49.45 14.93 2.07
N LEU A 243 -48.96 15.90 2.83
CA LEU A 243 -48.89 15.83 4.29
C LEU A 243 -50.16 16.44 4.90
N GLY A 244 -50.84 15.70 5.79
CA GLY A 244 -52.04 16.18 6.50
C GLY A 244 -52.47 15.18 7.60
N PRO A 245 -52.83 15.64 8.81
CA PRO A 245 -53.05 14.74 9.96
C PRO A 245 -54.51 14.25 10.07
N PHE A 246 -54.69 12.98 10.45
CA PHE A 246 -55.97 12.44 10.92
C PHE A 246 -55.78 11.47 12.10
N SER A 247 -56.81 11.38 12.93
CA SER A 247 -56.79 10.73 14.25
C SER A 247 -57.54 9.39 14.24
N THR A 248 -57.06 8.42 15.04
CA THR A 248 -57.82 7.33 15.71
C THR A 248 -58.71 6.40 14.86
N PRO A 249 -58.69 5.07 15.09
CA PRO A 249 -58.95 4.53 16.42
C PRO A 249 -58.09 3.35 16.89
N VAL A 250 -58.16 3.09 18.20
CA VAL A 250 -57.69 1.85 18.83
C VAL A 250 -58.67 0.72 18.51
N LEU A 251 -58.18 -0.40 17.99
CA LEU A 251 -58.92 -1.67 17.92
C LEU A 251 -58.17 -2.75 18.68
N THR A 252 -58.53 -2.94 19.93
CA THR A 252 -58.08 -4.06 20.77
C THR A 252 -58.75 -5.36 20.33
N PHE A 253 -58.08 -6.15 19.49
CA PHE A 253 -58.44 -7.55 19.30
C PHE A 253 -57.66 -8.43 20.28
N SER A 254 -58.35 -8.90 21.33
CA SER A 254 -57.85 -10.00 22.16
C SER A 254 -57.98 -11.30 21.37
N LEU A 255 -56.91 -12.10 21.34
CA LEU A 255 -56.94 -13.45 20.77
C LEU A 255 -55.95 -14.36 21.51
N GLN A 256 -56.38 -14.84 22.67
CA GLN A 256 -55.76 -16.02 23.30
C GLN A 256 -56.09 -17.25 22.45
N ALA A 257 -55.13 -17.73 21.66
CA ALA A 257 -55.28 -18.99 20.94
C ALA A 257 -53.93 -19.69 20.71
N GLY A 258 -53.80 -20.91 21.25
CA GLY A 258 -52.93 -21.97 20.72
C GLY A 258 -51.42 -21.72 20.66
N VAL A 259 -50.71 -22.06 21.74
CA VAL A 259 -49.35 -22.60 21.58
C VAL A 259 -49.49 -23.96 20.88
N MET A 260 -49.13 -24.03 19.60
CA MET A 260 -49.04 -25.29 18.85
C MET A 260 -47.64 -25.47 18.26
N GLY A 261 -47.15 -26.71 18.30
CA GLY A 261 -45.72 -27.00 18.24
C GLY A 261 -45.05 -26.73 16.89
N HIS A 262 -43.77 -26.33 16.94
CA HIS A 262 -42.90 -26.40 15.77
C HIS A 262 -42.72 -27.86 15.35
N ASN A 263 -43.21 -28.20 14.16
CA ASN A 263 -43.16 -29.56 13.66
C ASN A 263 -41.74 -29.89 13.17
N LYS A 264 -40.90 -30.38 14.09
CA LYS A 264 -39.49 -30.71 13.85
C LYS A 264 -39.36 -31.80 12.77
N ARG A 265 -39.12 -31.40 11.52
CA ARG A 265 -38.61 -32.32 10.50
C ARG A 265 -37.16 -32.68 10.81
N ARG A 266 -36.98 -33.80 11.53
CA ARG A 266 -35.75 -34.59 11.45
C ARG A 266 -35.46 -34.95 9.98
N PRO A 267 -34.20 -35.25 9.62
CA PRO A 267 -33.91 -35.94 8.36
C PRO A 267 -34.78 -37.20 8.23
N GLN A 268 -35.13 -37.58 7.01
CA GLN A 268 -35.91 -38.79 6.77
C GLN A 268 -35.03 -40.00 7.07
N GLN A 269 -35.27 -40.68 8.19
CA GLN A 269 -34.72 -42.01 8.41
C GLN A 269 -35.49 -43.01 7.54
N MET A 270 -34.76 -43.77 6.74
CA MET A 270 -35.16 -45.09 6.26
C MET A 270 -34.09 -46.06 6.74
N ASP A 271 -34.51 -47.19 7.31
CA ASP A 271 -33.64 -48.28 7.73
C ASP A 271 -32.42 -47.83 8.56
N GLU A 272 -32.72 -47.01 9.57
CA GLU A 272 -31.82 -46.36 10.55
C GLU A 272 -30.78 -45.36 10.01
N GLU A 273 -30.46 -45.36 8.72
CA GLU A 273 -29.53 -44.41 8.09
C GLU A 273 -30.09 -42.98 7.95
N THR A 274 -29.18 -41.99 8.01
CA THR A 274 -29.49 -40.58 7.84
C THR A 274 -29.52 -40.21 6.36
N VAL A 275 -30.70 -40.25 5.73
CA VAL A 275 -30.84 -39.97 4.29
C VAL A 275 -30.62 -38.48 3.98
N SER A 276 -29.36 -38.12 3.72
CA SER A 276 -29.01 -36.88 3.03
C SER A 276 -29.52 -36.92 1.59
N ARG A 277 -29.95 -35.77 1.06
CA ARG A 277 -30.43 -35.68 -0.33
C ARG A 277 -29.26 -35.37 -1.26
N ASN A 278 -28.93 -36.32 -2.13
CA ASN A 278 -27.92 -36.07 -3.17
C ASN A 278 -28.34 -34.91 -4.08
N ARG A 279 -27.41 -33.96 -4.28
CA ARG A 279 -27.57 -32.79 -5.16
C ARG A 279 -27.96 -33.22 -6.58
N ARG A 280 -29.13 -32.78 -7.06
CA ARG A 280 -29.53 -32.96 -8.47
C ARG A 280 -28.73 -32.05 -9.38
N LEU A 281 -28.09 -32.65 -10.38
CA LEU A 281 -27.32 -31.97 -11.44
C LEU A 281 -28.19 -31.56 -12.64
N SER A 282 -29.46 -31.97 -12.69
CA SER A 282 -30.40 -31.60 -13.76
C SER A 282 -30.75 -30.10 -13.71
N HIS A 283 -30.87 -29.49 -14.89
CA HIS A 283 -31.41 -28.14 -15.01
C HIS A 283 -32.93 -28.17 -14.87
N ASP A 284 -33.44 -27.76 -13.70
CA ASP A 284 -34.88 -27.61 -13.48
C ASP A 284 -35.35 -26.30 -14.14
N GLU A 285 -35.74 -26.36 -15.42
CA GLU A 285 -36.34 -25.19 -16.10
C GLU A 285 -37.57 -24.69 -15.33
N GLN A 286 -37.50 -23.46 -14.83
CA GLN A 286 -38.66 -22.73 -14.33
C GLN A 286 -38.64 -21.30 -14.85
N SER A 287 -39.64 -20.98 -15.69
CA SER A 287 -39.90 -19.62 -16.16
C SER A 287 -40.28 -18.71 -14.98
N VAL A 288 -39.32 -17.94 -14.47
CA VAL A 288 -39.48 -17.10 -13.28
C VAL A 288 -40.42 -15.92 -13.57
N ARG A 289 -41.69 -16.03 -13.16
CA ARG A 289 -42.67 -14.92 -13.19
C ARG A 289 -42.72 -14.08 -11.90
N ALA A 290 -42.01 -14.47 -10.86
CA ALA A 290 -41.79 -13.68 -9.65
C ALA A 290 -40.52 -14.17 -8.90
N PRO A 291 -39.71 -13.28 -8.30
CA PRO A 291 -38.56 -13.69 -7.48
C PRO A 291 -39.02 -14.45 -6.22
N ARG A 292 -38.31 -15.52 -5.87
CA ARG A 292 -38.63 -16.33 -4.68
C ARG A 292 -38.12 -15.66 -3.40
N ARG A 293 -38.83 -15.92 -2.29
CA ARG A 293 -38.50 -15.43 -0.95
C ARG A 293 -38.57 -16.56 0.06
N PHE A 294 -37.65 -16.55 1.01
CA PHE A 294 -37.57 -17.50 2.12
C PHE A 294 -37.95 -16.83 3.43
N LEU A 295 -38.62 -17.57 4.31
CA LEU A 295 -38.89 -17.18 5.69
C LEU A 295 -37.94 -18.00 6.58
N ILE A 296 -37.02 -17.30 7.25
CA ILE A 296 -35.85 -17.89 7.89
C ILE A 296 -35.86 -17.55 9.38
N ASP A 297 -35.62 -18.56 10.22
CA ASP A 297 -35.30 -18.40 11.65
C ASP A 297 -33.78 -18.44 11.80
N VAL A 298 -33.18 -17.32 12.23
CA VAL A 298 -31.78 -17.02 11.91
C VAL A 298 -30.81 -17.94 12.65
N GLU A 299 -30.98 -18.11 13.96
CA GLU A 299 -30.04 -18.92 14.75
C GLU A 299 -30.13 -20.42 14.42
N GLU A 300 -31.34 -20.95 14.25
CA GLU A 300 -31.50 -22.38 13.90
C GLU A 300 -31.05 -22.67 12.46
N THR A 301 -31.29 -21.76 11.52
CA THR A 301 -30.77 -21.93 10.14
C THR A 301 -29.25 -21.79 10.12
N LEU A 302 -28.67 -20.84 10.87
CA LEU A 302 -27.21 -20.70 11.01
C LEU A 302 -26.58 -21.97 11.59
N ARG A 303 -27.17 -22.52 12.66
CA ARG A 303 -26.75 -23.76 13.31
C ARG A 303 -26.77 -24.93 12.32
N LEU A 304 -27.87 -25.09 11.57
CA LEU A 304 -28.02 -26.15 10.55
C LEU A 304 -27.08 -25.98 9.34
N VAL A 305 -26.83 -24.74 8.91
CA VAL A 305 -25.91 -24.44 7.80
C VAL A 305 -24.48 -24.85 8.15
N LEU A 306 -24.02 -24.50 9.35
CA LEU A 306 -22.70 -24.92 9.84
C LEU A 306 -22.65 -26.43 10.09
N GLU A 307 -23.61 -27.01 10.84
CA GLU A 307 -23.66 -28.45 11.14
C GLU A 307 -23.71 -29.37 9.90
N GLN A 308 -24.15 -28.85 8.74
CA GLN A 308 -24.28 -29.60 7.50
C GLN A 308 -23.16 -29.32 6.47
N GLU A 309 -22.64 -28.09 6.39
CA GLU A 309 -21.79 -27.65 5.28
C GLU A 309 -20.41 -27.09 5.69
N ASP A 310 -20.19 -26.77 6.98
CA ASP A 310 -18.86 -26.52 7.58
C ASP A 310 -18.35 -27.85 8.14
N THR A 311 -17.31 -28.40 7.51
CA THR A 311 -16.78 -29.73 7.82
C THR A 311 -15.37 -29.72 8.42
N ASN A 312 -14.71 -28.56 8.41
CA ASN A 312 -13.37 -28.38 8.99
C ASN A 312 -13.41 -27.64 10.36
N GLY A 313 -14.52 -26.97 10.70
CA GLY A 313 -14.75 -26.23 11.93
C GLY A 313 -14.26 -24.77 11.93
N ASP A 314 -13.98 -24.18 10.75
CA ASP A 314 -13.46 -22.81 10.63
C ASP A 314 -14.54 -21.71 10.63
N PHE A 315 -15.83 -22.08 10.64
CA PHE A 315 -17.00 -21.21 10.54
C PHE A 315 -17.17 -20.52 9.18
N GLN A 316 -16.64 -21.12 8.11
CA GLN A 316 -16.82 -20.71 6.71
C GLN A 316 -17.50 -21.84 5.91
N ILE A 317 -17.81 -21.61 4.64
CA ILE A 317 -18.27 -22.64 3.69
C ILE A 317 -17.45 -22.51 2.41
N GLY A 318 -16.54 -23.45 2.21
CA GLY A 318 -15.63 -23.52 1.05
C GLY A 318 -15.98 -24.62 0.05
N VAL A 319 -15.22 -24.64 -1.05
CA VAL A 319 -15.17 -25.79 -1.97
C VAL A 319 -14.51 -27.01 -1.32
N VAL A 320 -13.59 -26.79 -0.38
CA VAL A 320 -12.89 -27.83 0.39
C VAL A 320 -13.78 -28.61 1.36
N ASP A 321 -14.94 -28.08 1.72
CA ASP A 321 -15.84 -28.75 2.66
C ASP A 321 -16.58 -29.92 2.03
N ALA A 322 -16.66 -31.04 2.74
CA ALA A 322 -17.30 -32.28 2.27
C ALA A 322 -18.83 -32.29 2.38
N GLY A 323 -19.47 -31.18 2.74
CA GLY A 323 -20.92 -31.03 2.87
C GLY A 323 -21.68 -31.30 1.56
N PRO A 324 -22.98 -31.65 1.62
CA PRO A 324 -23.78 -32.07 0.46
C PRO A 324 -24.07 -30.95 -0.55
N LYS A 325 -23.71 -29.69 -0.24
CA LYS A 325 -23.94 -28.48 -1.03
C LYS A 325 -25.41 -28.30 -1.42
N LEU A 326 -26.33 -28.59 -0.49
CA LEU A 326 -27.78 -28.60 -0.71
C LEU A 326 -28.58 -28.32 0.56
N MET A 327 -29.35 -27.22 0.61
CA MET A 327 -30.25 -26.94 1.74
C MET A 327 -31.65 -26.51 1.32
N SER A 328 -32.68 -27.15 1.89
CA SER A 328 -34.09 -26.80 1.70
C SER A 328 -34.53 -25.64 2.61
N LEU A 329 -34.78 -24.45 2.05
CA LEU A 329 -35.32 -23.30 2.79
C LEU A 329 -36.83 -23.14 2.62
N GLY A 330 -37.55 -22.81 3.71
CA GLY A 330 -38.99 -22.59 3.70
C GLY A 330 -39.40 -21.30 2.99
N THR A 331 -40.38 -21.35 2.08
CA THR A 331 -40.76 -20.18 1.27
C THR A 331 -41.73 -19.25 2.01
N ALA A 332 -41.50 -17.95 1.92
CA ALA A 332 -42.31 -16.93 2.61
C ALA A 332 -43.77 -16.92 2.11
N SER A 333 -43.99 -17.13 0.81
CA SER A 333 -45.33 -17.23 0.20
C SER A 333 -46.14 -18.45 0.65
N SER A 334 -45.50 -19.42 1.32
CA SER A 334 -46.17 -20.56 1.94
C SER A 334 -46.11 -20.54 3.47
N ASN A 335 -45.65 -19.44 4.09
CA ASN A 335 -45.34 -19.37 5.52
C ASN A 335 -44.46 -20.55 5.99
N ALA A 336 -43.45 -20.89 5.18
CA ALA A 336 -42.54 -22.04 5.32
C ALA A 336 -43.17 -23.46 5.20
N TYR A 337 -44.46 -23.63 4.86
CA TYR A 337 -45.06 -24.96 4.64
C TYR A 337 -44.52 -25.69 3.40
N LYS A 338 -44.00 -24.96 2.41
CA LYS A 338 -43.26 -25.49 1.25
C LYS A 338 -41.81 -25.00 1.31
N SER A 339 -40.86 -25.83 0.89
CA SER A 339 -39.45 -25.47 0.76
C SER A 339 -39.00 -25.38 -0.70
N HIS A 340 -37.86 -24.74 -0.94
CA HIS A 340 -37.08 -24.85 -2.17
C HIS A 340 -35.60 -25.06 -1.85
N ASP A 341 -34.86 -25.67 -2.76
CA ASP A 341 -33.51 -26.17 -2.48
C ASP A 341 -32.44 -25.21 -3.03
N ILE A 342 -31.70 -24.61 -2.10
CA ILE A 342 -30.48 -23.84 -2.34
C ILE A 342 -29.34 -24.81 -2.67
N ARG A 343 -28.52 -24.50 -3.68
CA ARG A 343 -27.56 -25.44 -4.27
C ARG A 343 -26.18 -24.82 -4.49
N GLY A 344 -25.14 -25.58 -4.15
CA GLY A 344 -23.73 -25.23 -4.40
C GLY A 344 -23.13 -24.30 -3.34
N THR A 345 -21.82 -24.41 -3.15
CA THR A 345 -21.01 -23.67 -2.16
C THR A 345 -21.36 -22.19 -2.09
N TYR A 346 -21.30 -21.48 -3.23
CA TYR A 346 -21.48 -20.02 -3.28
C TYR A 346 -22.83 -19.54 -2.73
N MET A 347 -23.94 -20.23 -3.03
CA MET A 347 -25.26 -19.83 -2.50
C MET A 347 -25.38 -20.09 -0.99
N LEU A 348 -24.68 -21.11 -0.47
CA LEU A 348 -24.69 -21.51 0.93
C LEU A 348 -23.75 -20.65 1.78
N SER A 349 -22.60 -20.27 1.23
CA SER A 349 -21.71 -19.23 1.78
C SER A 349 -22.42 -17.87 1.82
N ASN A 350 -23.11 -17.47 0.74
CA ASN A 350 -23.94 -16.26 0.75
C ASN A 350 -25.07 -16.34 1.80
N LEU A 351 -25.67 -17.52 2.01
CA LEU A 351 -26.66 -17.74 3.07
C LEU A 351 -26.03 -17.56 4.46
N LEU A 352 -24.87 -18.16 4.70
CA LEU A 352 -24.09 -18.03 5.95
C LEU A 352 -23.75 -16.56 6.25
N GLN A 353 -23.31 -15.81 5.24
CA GLN A 353 -23.00 -14.38 5.33
C GLN A 353 -24.23 -13.52 5.68
N GLU A 354 -25.36 -13.69 4.97
CA GLU A 354 -26.57 -12.91 5.23
C GLU A 354 -27.24 -13.30 6.57
N LEU A 355 -27.09 -14.55 7.02
CA LEU A 355 -27.49 -15.01 8.36
C LEU A 355 -26.65 -14.37 9.46
N ALA A 356 -25.32 -14.36 9.33
CA ALA A 356 -24.43 -13.71 10.27
C ALA A 356 -24.73 -12.21 10.39
N LEU A 357 -24.89 -11.53 9.26
CA LEU A 357 -25.29 -10.11 9.22
C LEU A 357 -26.66 -9.87 9.88
N ALA A 358 -27.64 -10.77 9.67
CA ALA A 358 -28.95 -10.68 10.31
C ALA A 358 -28.86 -10.84 11.84
N ARG A 359 -28.05 -11.78 12.32
CA ARG A 359 -27.77 -11.99 13.75
C ARG A 359 -27.10 -10.76 14.38
N ASP A 360 -26.11 -10.17 13.71
CA ASP A 360 -25.42 -8.96 14.19
C ASP A 360 -26.41 -7.78 14.37
N TYR A 361 -27.42 -7.67 13.50
CA TYR A 361 -28.53 -6.71 13.65
C TYR A 361 -29.67 -7.19 14.58
N GLY A 362 -29.44 -8.21 15.40
CA GLY A 362 -30.40 -8.74 16.38
C GLY A 362 -31.66 -9.38 15.77
N ARG A 363 -31.65 -9.72 14.47
CA ARG A 363 -32.83 -10.23 13.76
C ARG A 363 -32.97 -11.73 14.00
N LYS A 364 -33.94 -12.11 14.84
CA LYS A 364 -34.29 -13.53 15.06
C LYS A 364 -34.95 -14.20 13.85
N ARG A 365 -35.68 -13.42 13.03
CA ARG A 365 -36.31 -13.90 11.79
C ARG A 365 -36.14 -12.87 10.68
N ILE A 366 -35.94 -13.36 9.46
CA ILE A 366 -35.81 -12.55 8.24
C ILE A 366 -36.66 -13.11 7.10
N VAL A 367 -37.00 -12.24 6.16
CA VAL A 367 -37.46 -12.65 4.82
C VAL A 367 -36.32 -12.35 3.85
N LEU A 368 -35.81 -13.38 3.17
CA LEU A 368 -34.65 -13.29 2.28
C LEU A 368 -35.06 -13.54 0.83
N ASP A 369 -34.77 -12.60 -0.06
CA ASP A 369 -34.94 -12.75 -1.51
C ASP A 369 -33.85 -13.70 -2.07
N GLU A 370 -34.25 -14.69 -2.88
CA GLU A 370 -33.35 -15.66 -3.54
C GLU A 370 -32.28 -14.96 -4.40
N ALA A 371 -32.60 -13.79 -4.94
CA ALA A 371 -31.69 -12.94 -5.72
C ALA A 371 -30.46 -12.43 -4.94
N ARG A 372 -30.48 -12.43 -3.59
CA ARG A 372 -29.26 -12.13 -2.79
C ARG A 372 -28.30 -13.31 -2.72
N LEU A 373 -28.81 -14.55 -2.81
CA LEU A 373 -27.99 -15.76 -2.80
C LEU A 373 -27.40 -16.04 -4.19
N LEU A 374 -28.15 -15.69 -5.24
CA LEU A 374 -27.77 -15.76 -6.66
C LEU A 374 -27.07 -14.48 -7.17
N GLU A 375 -26.66 -13.58 -6.29
CA GLU A 375 -26.04 -12.31 -6.70
C GLU A 375 -24.73 -12.57 -7.47
N ASN A 376 -24.56 -11.92 -8.62
CA ASN A 376 -23.33 -12.00 -9.43
C ASN A 376 -22.10 -11.71 -8.54
N PRO A 377 -21.09 -12.59 -8.46
CA PRO A 377 -19.97 -12.41 -7.54
C PRO A 377 -19.16 -11.14 -7.80
N VAL A 378 -19.06 -10.70 -9.06
CA VAL A 378 -18.38 -9.43 -9.40
C VAL A 378 -19.15 -8.23 -8.86
N ASP A 379 -20.47 -8.22 -9.04
CA ASP A 379 -21.33 -7.15 -8.53
C ASP A 379 -21.43 -7.19 -7.00
N ARG A 380 -21.48 -8.39 -6.40
CA ARG A 380 -21.51 -8.62 -4.94
C ARG A 380 -20.23 -8.10 -4.28
N LEU A 381 -19.05 -8.48 -4.78
CA LEU A 381 -17.77 -8.04 -4.23
C LEU A 381 -17.59 -6.52 -4.41
N SER A 382 -17.86 -5.96 -5.60
CA SER A 382 -17.82 -4.51 -5.83
C SER A 382 -18.77 -3.75 -4.90
N ARG A 383 -19.99 -4.28 -4.68
CA ARG A 383 -20.97 -3.71 -3.73
C ARG A 383 -20.50 -3.82 -2.28
N MET A 384 -19.88 -4.92 -1.87
CA MET A 384 -19.35 -5.13 -0.52
C MET A 384 -18.17 -4.19 -0.23
N ILE A 385 -17.25 -4.04 -1.19
CA ILE A 385 -16.15 -3.06 -1.14
C ILE A 385 -16.72 -1.64 -0.93
N LYS A 386 -17.56 -1.19 -1.87
CA LYS A 386 -18.13 0.17 -1.90
C LYS A 386 -18.87 0.57 -0.63
N ASN A 387 -19.72 -0.34 -0.12
CA ASN A 387 -20.74 -0.02 0.89
C ASN A 387 -20.45 -0.57 2.29
N SER A 388 -19.54 -1.55 2.43
CA SER A 388 -19.17 -2.13 3.72
C SER A 388 -17.68 -1.96 4.00
N PHE A 389 -16.80 -2.53 3.16
CA PHE A 389 -15.39 -2.71 3.52
C PHE A 389 -14.68 -1.38 3.76
N TRP A 390 -14.87 -0.37 2.92
CA TRP A 390 -14.30 0.96 3.16
C TRP A 390 -14.74 1.58 4.48
N ASN A 391 -15.96 1.29 4.95
CA ASN A 391 -16.46 1.80 6.23
C ASN A 391 -15.86 1.01 7.40
N SER A 392 -15.75 -0.31 7.28
CA SER A 392 -15.10 -1.20 8.27
C SER A 392 -13.60 -0.94 8.42
N LEU A 393 -12.91 -0.57 7.34
CA LEU A 393 -11.51 -0.14 7.33
C LEU A 393 -11.31 1.34 7.74
N THR A 394 -12.38 2.12 7.96
CA THR A 394 -12.23 3.52 8.39
C THR A 394 -11.77 3.61 9.85
N ARG A 395 -10.85 4.51 10.15
CA ARG A 395 -10.43 4.90 11.51
C ARG A 395 -10.45 6.43 11.67
N LYS A 396 -10.31 6.89 12.92
CA LYS A 396 -10.12 8.28 13.32
C LYS A 396 -9.22 8.35 14.55
N ILE A 397 -8.49 9.45 14.70
CA ILE A 397 -7.70 9.75 15.93
C ILE A 397 -8.40 10.86 16.72
N ASP A 398 -9.62 10.60 17.17
CA ASP A 398 -10.38 11.52 18.01
C ASP A 398 -10.80 10.86 19.32
N GLY A 399 -11.52 11.61 20.16
CA GLY A 399 -11.96 11.14 21.47
C GLY A 399 -12.76 9.83 21.48
N ASP A 400 -13.35 9.41 20.35
CA ASP A 400 -14.12 8.18 20.23
C ASP A 400 -13.36 7.07 19.47
N GLY A 401 -12.53 7.42 18.46
CA GLY A 401 -11.66 6.46 17.77
C GLY A 401 -10.46 5.97 18.59
N LEU A 402 -10.05 6.72 19.62
CA LEU A 402 -8.82 6.46 20.39
C LEU A 402 -8.76 5.08 21.08
N GLU A 403 -9.90 4.52 21.48
CA GLU A 403 -9.97 3.20 22.14
C GLU A 403 -9.56 2.06 21.20
N LEU A 404 -9.98 2.13 19.93
CA LEU A 404 -9.64 1.14 18.91
C LEU A 404 -8.22 1.32 18.37
N ILE A 405 -7.80 2.57 18.09
CA ILE A 405 -6.53 2.85 17.39
C ILE A 405 -5.29 2.74 18.29
N CYS A 406 -5.41 3.02 19.60
CA CYS A 406 -4.26 2.90 20.50
C CYS A 406 -3.77 1.45 20.62
N ALA A 407 -4.68 0.47 20.48
CA ALA A 407 -4.34 -0.95 20.50
C ALA A 407 -3.29 -1.27 19.43
N ASP A 408 -2.17 -1.84 19.87
CA ASP A 408 -1.03 -2.20 19.03
C ASP A 408 -0.70 -3.69 19.20
N PRO A 409 -1.13 -4.56 18.27
CA PRO A 409 -0.78 -5.98 18.29
C PRO A 409 0.72 -6.27 18.14
N LYS A 410 1.54 -5.28 17.73
CA LYS A 410 3.01 -5.38 17.60
C LYS A 410 3.75 -4.98 18.87
N ASN A 411 3.14 -4.17 19.78
CA ASN A 411 3.81 -3.76 21.02
C ASN A 411 4.13 -4.98 21.91
N ARG A 412 5.39 -5.07 22.37
CA ARG A 412 5.89 -6.10 23.30
C ARG A 412 6.56 -5.53 24.56
N SER A 413 6.64 -4.19 24.68
CA SER A 413 7.23 -3.53 25.85
C SER A 413 6.41 -3.79 27.12
N ARG A 414 7.00 -3.50 28.28
CA ARG A 414 6.32 -3.64 29.58
C ARG A 414 5.19 -2.61 29.77
N GLN A 415 5.02 -1.65 28.85
CA GLN A 415 4.07 -0.53 28.97
C GLN A 415 2.95 -0.60 27.92
N ALA A 416 2.05 -1.58 28.07
CA ALA A 416 0.86 -1.74 27.21
C ALA A 416 -0.27 -0.69 27.45
N LYS A 417 0.04 0.50 27.98
CA LYS A 417 -0.96 1.56 28.22
C LYS A 417 -1.15 2.41 26.96
N PRO A 418 -2.39 2.77 26.57
CA PRO A 418 -2.66 3.71 25.49
C PRO A 418 -1.86 5.01 25.63
N LEU A 419 -1.13 5.35 24.57
CA LEU A 419 -0.21 6.48 24.52
C LEU A 419 -0.29 7.13 23.14
N ILE A 420 -0.58 8.43 23.13
CA ILE A 420 -0.54 9.27 21.93
C ILE A 420 0.57 10.32 22.03
N TYR A 421 1.38 10.38 20.97
CA TYR A 421 2.39 11.40 20.76
C TYR A 421 1.87 12.52 19.85
N VAL A 422 2.08 13.77 20.25
CA VAL A 422 1.58 14.97 19.57
C VAL A 422 2.74 15.88 19.17
N PRO A 423 2.77 16.47 17.96
CA PRO A 423 3.81 17.41 17.56
C PRO A 423 3.93 18.63 18.50
N HIS A 424 5.16 19.10 18.74
CA HIS A 424 5.41 20.35 19.49
C HIS A 424 4.63 21.56 18.94
N GLY A 425 4.38 21.60 17.63
CA GLY A 425 3.70 22.68 16.94
C GLY A 425 2.17 22.70 17.06
N GLU A 426 1.55 21.69 17.70
CA GLU A 426 0.08 21.60 17.84
C GLU A 426 -0.36 21.55 19.33
N PRO A 427 -0.08 22.59 20.14
CA PRO A 427 -0.34 22.59 21.58
C PRO A 427 -1.84 22.51 21.93
N GLU A 428 -2.72 23.06 21.07
CA GLU A 428 -4.18 22.93 21.23
C GLU A 428 -4.66 21.49 21.03
N MET A 429 -4.05 20.75 20.09
CA MET A 429 -4.35 19.34 19.86
C MET A 429 -3.86 18.49 21.04
N ALA A 430 -2.70 18.83 21.61
CA ALA A 430 -2.22 18.18 22.83
C ALA A 430 -3.19 18.38 24.01
N GLU A 431 -3.75 19.58 24.19
CA GLU A 431 -4.74 19.81 25.24
C GLU A 431 -6.09 19.14 24.96
N TYR A 432 -6.51 19.04 23.69
CA TYR A 432 -7.68 18.24 23.30
C TYR A 432 -7.53 16.78 23.76
N TYR A 433 -6.39 16.14 23.49
CA TYR A 433 -6.17 14.76 23.94
C TYR A 433 -6.06 14.64 25.47
N ARG A 434 -5.50 15.64 26.17
CA ARG A 434 -5.55 15.68 27.65
C ARG A 434 -6.99 15.84 28.17
N GLU A 435 -7.85 16.58 27.48
CA GLU A 435 -9.27 16.67 27.81
C GLU A 435 -10.01 15.36 27.55
N VAL A 436 -9.67 14.62 26.49
CA VAL A 436 -10.16 13.25 26.26
C VAL A 436 -9.73 12.32 27.40
N ALA A 437 -8.44 12.32 27.77
CA ALA A 437 -7.93 11.51 28.88
C ALA A 437 -8.64 11.82 30.22
N ARG A 438 -8.90 13.11 30.50
CA ARG A 438 -9.68 13.55 31.67
C ARG A 438 -11.16 13.14 31.62
N LYS A 439 -11.76 13.04 30.43
CA LYS A 439 -13.18 12.63 30.23
C LYS A 439 -13.38 11.11 30.17
N LYS A 440 -12.37 10.36 29.73
CA LYS A 440 -12.38 8.89 29.61
C LYS A 440 -11.24 8.27 30.42
N PRO A 441 -11.19 8.44 31.76
CA PRO A 441 -10.08 7.95 32.59
C PRO A 441 -9.90 6.42 32.51
N GLN A 442 -10.96 5.67 32.19
CA GLN A 442 -10.91 4.23 31.97
C GLN A 442 -10.04 3.80 30.78
N LEU A 443 -9.77 4.69 29.82
CA LEU A 443 -8.86 4.45 28.70
C LEU A 443 -7.38 4.44 29.15
N GLY A 444 -7.05 5.05 30.30
CA GLY A 444 -5.68 5.15 30.80
C GLY A 444 -4.72 5.94 29.90
N LEU A 445 -5.26 6.77 29.00
CA LEU A 445 -4.53 7.46 27.93
C LEU A 445 -3.44 8.40 28.47
N ARG A 446 -2.20 8.15 28.06
CA ARG A 446 -1.09 9.11 28.14
C ARG A 446 -1.04 9.99 26.90
N VAL A 447 -0.66 11.25 27.09
CA VAL A 447 -0.51 12.25 26.04
C VAL A 447 0.83 12.92 26.21
N GLU A 448 1.76 12.65 25.28
CA GLU A 448 3.13 13.16 25.33
C GLU A 448 3.39 14.06 24.11
N VAL A 449 4.19 15.10 24.32
CA VAL A 449 4.52 16.09 23.27
C VAL A 449 5.92 15.79 22.76
N LEU A 450 6.03 15.57 21.45
CA LEU A 450 7.28 15.28 20.75
C LEU A 450 8.20 16.53 20.71
N PRO A 451 9.53 16.36 20.58
CA PRO A 451 10.45 17.47 20.38
C PRO A 451 10.32 18.09 18.97
N PRO A 452 10.94 19.26 18.70
CA PRO A 452 10.96 19.90 17.38
C PRO A 452 11.69 19.13 16.26
N LYS A 453 12.40 18.05 16.60
CA LYS A 453 13.00 17.10 15.64
C LYS A 453 12.61 15.68 16.06
N PRO A 454 11.36 15.25 15.78
CA PRO A 454 10.85 13.97 16.28
C PRO A 454 11.43 12.77 15.53
N ASP A 455 12.07 12.98 14.39
CA ASP A 455 12.72 11.98 13.55
C ASP A 455 14.24 11.85 13.79
N ASP A 456 14.76 12.47 14.85
CA ASP A 456 16.12 12.22 15.31
C ASP A 456 16.31 10.74 15.69
N PRO A 457 17.30 10.01 15.12
CA PRO A 457 17.41 8.56 15.32
C PRO A 457 17.72 8.11 16.75
N GLU A 458 18.39 8.93 17.57
CA GLU A 458 18.68 8.60 18.97
C GLU A 458 17.43 8.80 19.82
N PHE A 459 16.70 9.89 19.59
CA PHE A 459 15.40 10.12 20.20
C PHE A 459 14.38 9.03 19.83
N VAL A 460 14.26 8.66 18.55
CA VAL A 460 13.32 7.60 18.12
C VAL A 460 13.65 6.27 18.80
N LYS A 461 14.95 5.89 18.91
CA LYS A 461 15.40 4.70 19.64
C LYS A 461 14.95 4.73 21.12
N SER A 462 14.95 5.90 21.75
CA SER A 462 14.52 6.06 23.16
C SER A 462 13.03 5.77 23.39
N LEU A 463 12.21 5.81 22.33
CA LEU A 463 10.77 5.50 22.40
C LEU A 463 10.45 4.00 22.30
N ASN A 464 11.42 3.13 22.07
CA ASN A 464 11.19 1.69 21.86
C ASN A 464 10.45 1.01 23.03
N GLU A 465 10.70 1.42 24.28
CA GLU A 465 10.01 0.92 25.49
C GLU A 465 8.71 1.67 25.83
N THR A 466 8.41 2.77 25.14
CA THR A 466 7.16 3.53 25.29
C THR A 466 6.49 3.79 23.94
N PRO A 467 6.15 2.73 23.16
CA PRO A 467 5.61 2.91 21.82
C PRO A 467 4.18 3.47 21.88
N GLY A 468 3.98 4.61 21.20
CA GLY A 468 2.69 5.29 21.06
C GLY A 468 2.24 5.46 19.60
N ILE A 469 0.94 5.69 19.42
CA ILE A 469 0.35 6.19 18.16
C ILE A 469 0.73 7.67 17.99
N LEU A 470 0.93 8.12 16.75
CA LEU A 470 1.19 9.52 16.45
C LEU A 470 -0.13 10.22 16.08
N ALA A 471 -0.30 11.45 16.54
CA ALA A 471 -1.39 12.31 16.10
C ALA A 471 -1.29 12.60 14.59
N LEU A 472 -2.45 12.80 13.97
CA LEU A 472 -2.61 13.15 12.55
C LEU A 472 -3.51 14.38 12.39
N ALA A 473 -3.65 14.87 11.16
CA ALA A 473 -4.54 15.99 10.81
C ALA A 473 -5.95 15.87 11.43
N MET A 474 -6.39 16.94 12.10
CA MET A 474 -7.72 17.07 12.69
C MET A 474 -8.41 18.36 12.21
N LYS A 475 -9.73 18.32 12.08
CA LYS A 475 -10.55 19.48 11.75
C LYS A 475 -10.91 20.25 13.01
N ARG A 476 -10.57 21.55 13.05
CA ARG A 476 -11.04 22.48 14.10
C ARG A 476 -12.55 22.69 13.96
N LYS A 477 -13.25 22.67 15.10
CA LYS A 477 -14.72 22.74 15.20
C LYS A 477 -15.06 23.62 16.40
N GLN A 478 -15.99 24.56 16.25
CA GLN A 478 -16.52 25.29 17.40
C GLN A 478 -17.70 24.55 18.02
N THR A 479 -17.77 24.53 19.34
CA THR A 479 -18.92 24.02 20.10
C THR A 479 -19.96 25.12 20.33
N ALA A 480 -21.14 24.77 20.84
CA ALA A 480 -22.25 25.73 21.03
C ALA A 480 -21.94 26.83 22.08
N ASP A 481 -21.00 26.56 22.98
CA ASP A 481 -20.41 27.49 23.96
C ASP A 481 -19.24 28.34 23.39
N GLY A 482 -18.95 28.24 22.08
CA GLY A 482 -17.93 29.04 21.40
C GLY A 482 -16.49 28.53 21.56
N LYS A 483 -16.26 27.46 22.32
CA LYS A 483 -14.95 26.85 22.50
C LYS A 483 -14.50 26.10 21.25
N THR A 484 -13.21 26.18 20.90
CA THR A 484 -12.61 25.33 19.87
C THR A 484 -12.39 23.91 20.41
N THR A 485 -12.79 22.92 19.61
CA THR A 485 -12.51 21.50 19.80
C THR A 485 -12.05 20.90 18.46
N PHE A 486 -11.66 19.62 18.48
CA PHE A 486 -11.16 18.91 17.30
C PHE A 486 -12.03 17.70 16.96
N ASP A 487 -12.14 17.43 15.66
CA ASP A 487 -12.83 16.31 15.04
C ASP A 487 -11.79 15.59 14.15
N GLY A 488 -11.57 14.30 14.37
CA GLY A 488 -10.53 13.57 13.64
C GLY A 488 -10.89 13.48 12.16
N LEU A 489 -9.95 13.82 11.26
CA LEU A 489 -10.16 13.47 9.86
C LEU A 489 -10.12 11.93 9.74
N PRO A 490 -11.11 11.32 9.07
CA PRO A 490 -11.12 9.87 8.88
C PRO A 490 -10.20 9.46 7.74
N PHE A 491 -9.54 8.31 7.93
CA PHE A 491 -8.70 7.63 6.96
C PHE A 491 -9.02 6.13 6.93
N VAL A 492 -8.45 5.41 5.98
CA VAL A 492 -8.63 3.97 5.80
C VAL A 492 -7.32 3.24 6.13
N VAL A 493 -7.40 2.18 6.95
CA VAL A 493 -6.26 1.29 7.27
C VAL A 493 -6.14 0.15 6.26
N PRO A 494 -4.98 -0.53 6.14
CA PRO A 494 -4.83 -1.69 5.24
C PRO A 494 -5.78 -2.85 5.57
N GLY A 495 -5.99 -3.15 6.86
CA GLY A 495 -6.92 -4.18 7.36
C GLY A 495 -6.29 -5.13 8.39
N ALA A 496 -7.08 -6.10 8.85
CA ALA A 496 -6.68 -7.13 9.81
C ALA A 496 -5.97 -6.58 11.06
N ARG A 497 -4.65 -6.84 11.22
CA ARG A 497 -3.86 -6.41 12.39
C ARG A 497 -3.44 -4.94 12.38
N PHE A 498 -3.65 -4.22 11.27
CA PHE A 498 -3.12 -2.87 11.06
C PHE A 498 -4.14 -1.80 11.47
N ASN A 499 -3.80 -1.01 12.51
CA ASN A 499 -4.61 0.12 12.97
C ASN A 499 -4.01 1.48 12.58
N GLU A 500 -2.81 1.51 12.01
CA GLU A 500 -2.13 2.73 11.59
C GLU A 500 -2.54 3.17 10.18
N PHE A 501 -2.43 4.47 9.91
CA PHE A 501 -2.34 5.00 8.57
C PHE A 501 -0.97 4.63 7.98
N TYR A 502 -0.93 3.94 6.84
CA TYR A 502 0.29 3.57 6.09
C TYR A 502 0.33 4.37 4.78
N TYR A 503 1.52 4.80 4.34
CA TYR A 503 1.71 5.75 3.24
C TYR A 503 1.29 5.19 1.87
N TRP A 504 1.98 4.17 1.37
CA TRP A 504 1.77 3.71 -0.01
C TRP A 504 0.45 2.95 -0.18
N ASP A 505 0.00 2.21 0.85
CA ASP A 505 -1.35 1.64 0.96
C ASP A 505 -2.42 2.72 0.75
N SER A 506 -2.21 3.91 1.32
CA SER A 506 -3.15 5.03 1.25
C SER A 506 -3.20 5.70 -0.13
N TYR A 507 -2.18 5.53 -0.98
CA TYR A 507 -2.26 5.86 -2.41
C TYR A 507 -3.22 4.92 -3.14
N PHE A 508 -2.96 3.61 -3.11
CA PHE A 508 -3.80 2.63 -3.81
C PHE A 508 -5.23 2.64 -3.27
N THR A 509 -5.39 2.82 -1.96
CA THR A 509 -6.70 3.00 -1.31
C THR A 509 -7.37 4.30 -1.76
N GLY A 510 -6.63 5.41 -1.87
CA GLY A 510 -7.12 6.68 -2.43
C GLY A 510 -7.68 6.52 -3.84
N LEU A 511 -7.01 5.76 -4.72
CA LEU A 511 -7.52 5.44 -6.06
C LEU A 511 -8.85 4.66 -6.03
N GLY A 512 -8.95 3.62 -5.19
CA GLY A 512 -10.19 2.84 -5.05
C GLY A 512 -11.35 3.66 -4.47
N LEU A 513 -11.07 4.51 -3.47
CA LEU A 513 -12.01 5.48 -2.92
C LEU A 513 -12.53 6.46 -3.98
N LEU A 514 -11.67 6.92 -4.89
CA LEU A 514 -12.06 7.79 -6.00
C LEU A 514 -12.99 7.09 -7.00
N VAL A 515 -12.65 5.87 -7.43
CA VAL A 515 -13.54 5.03 -8.28
C VAL A 515 -14.90 4.82 -7.60
N ASP A 516 -14.91 4.64 -6.28
CA ASP A 516 -16.16 4.49 -5.53
C ASP A 516 -16.93 5.80 -5.25
N GLY A 517 -16.36 6.96 -5.57
CA GLY A 517 -16.95 8.29 -5.35
C GLY A 517 -16.72 8.87 -3.95
N LYS A 518 -15.93 8.21 -3.10
CA LYS A 518 -15.57 8.62 -1.73
C LYS A 518 -14.45 9.68 -1.71
N ARG A 519 -14.53 10.68 -2.59
CA ARG A 519 -13.47 11.70 -2.82
C ARG A 519 -13.00 12.42 -1.54
N GLU A 520 -13.91 12.71 -0.61
CA GLU A 520 -13.56 13.37 0.67
C GLU A 520 -12.62 12.50 1.53
N MET A 521 -12.77 11.17 1.51
CA MET A 521 -11.86 10.26 2.23
C MET A 521 -10.45 10.28 1.60
N ALA A 522 -10.37 10.27 0.26
CA ALA A 522 -9.09 10.42 -0.44
C ALA A 522 -8.44 11.80 -0.20
N MET A 523 -9.23 12.87 -0.07
CA MET A 523 -8.72 14.18 0.35
C MET A 523 -8.12 14.13 1.76
N ASN A 524 -8.77 13.48 2.73
CA ASN A 524 -8.24 13.34 4.07
C ASN A 524 -6.90 12.60 4.10
N HIS A 525 -6.71 11.57 3.27
CA HIS A 525 -5.41 10.90 3.14
C HIS A 525 -4.29 11.90 2.77
N VAL A 526 -4.56 12.82 1.84
CA VAL A 526 -3.61 13.89 1.49
C VAL A 526 -3.44 14.93 2.60
N GLU A 527 -4.50 15.29 3.35
CA GLU A 527 -4.35 16.15 4.54
C GLU A 527 -3.48 15.50 5.62
N HIS A 528 -3.58 14.17 5.80
CA HIS A 528 -2.69 13.42 6.69
C HIS A 528 -1.26 13.42 6.17
N PHE A 529 -1.01 13.19 4.87
CA PHE A 529 0.32 13.31 4.27
C PHE A 529 0.94 14.71 4.47
N ILE A 530 0.16 15.79 4.24
CA ILE A 530 0.59 17.17 4.48
C ILE A 530 0.96 17.38 5.95
N PHE A 531 0.17 16.84 6.88
CA PHE A 531 0.44 16.93 8.32
C PHE A 531 1.71 16.18 8.73
N GLU A 532 1.90 14.95 8.23
CA GLU A 532 3.12 14.17 8.51
C GLU A 532 4.37 14.83 7.93
N ILE A 533 4.33 15.35 6.70
CA ILE A 533 5.47 16.08 6.14
C ILE A 533 5.76 17.38 6.92
N LYS A 534 4.72 18.12 7.32
CA LYS A 534 4.87 19.33 8.14
C LYS A 534 5.55 19.02 9.48
N HIS A 535 5.08 18.00 10.20
CA HIS A 535 5.46 17.76 11.60
C HIS A 535 6.50 16.66 11.84
N TYR A 536 6.68 15.74 10.89
CA TYR A 536 7.60 14.59 10.95
C TYR A 536 8.58 14.56 9.77
N ASN A 537 8.69 15.65 9.00
CA ASN A 537 9.56 15.89 7.82
C ASN A 537 9.34 14.99 6.59
N LYS A 538 8.53 13.93 6.71
CA LYS A 538 8.24 12.94 5.67
C LYS A 538 6.86 12.34 5.93
N VAL A 539 6.24 11.71 4.93
CA VAL A 539 5.15 10.76 5.23
C VAL A 539 5.79 9.49 5.78
N LEU A 540 5.23 8.95 6.85
CA LEU A 540 5.83 7.86 7.63
C LEU A 540 5.49 6.48 7.05
N ASN A 541 6.29 5.48 7.39
CA ASN A 541 5.98 4.06 7.12
C ASN A 541 4.55 3.74 7.61
N GLY A 542 4.23 4.20 8.83
CA GLY A 542 2.89 4.53 9.28
C GLY A 542 2.93 5.43 10.52
N ASN A 543 1.77 5.81 11.07
CA ASN A 543 1.71 6.80 12.15
C ASN A 543 2.00 6.25 13.57
N ARG A 544 3.14 5.56 13.79
CA ARG A 544 3.63 5.13 15.13
C ARG A 544 5.02 5.70 15.43
N SER A 545 5.29 5.92 16.71
CA SER A 545 6.60 6.32 17.26
C SER A 545 7.80 5.60 16.64
N TYR A 546 7.80 4.27 16.62
CA TYR A 546 8.87 3.44 16.05
C TYR A 546 9.04 3.56 14.51
N TYR A 547 8.16 4.28 13.82
CA TYR A 547 8.26 4.59 12.39
C TYR A 547 8.76 6.01 12.09
N LEU A 548 8.94 6.90 13.08
CA LEU A 548 9.33 8.33 12.88
C LEU A 548 10.59 8.54 12.00
N ALA A 549 11.54 7.60 12.06
CA ALA A 549 12.79 7.62 11.31
C ALA A 549 12.74 6.90 9.93
N ARG A 550 11.55 6.48 9.46
CA ARG A 550 11.36 5.63 8.27
C ARG A 550 10.13 6.03 7.45
N SER A 551 10.27 6.08 6.13
CA SER A 551 9.17 6.40 5.21
C SER A 551 8.61 5.14 4.51
N GLN A 552 8.01 5.33 3.33
CA GLN A 552 7.52 4.31 2.40
C GLN A 552 7.61 4.89 0.95
N PRO A 553 7.32 4.12 -0.11
CA PRO A 553 7.42 4.62 -1.48
C PRO A 553 6.55 5.88 -1.74
N PRO A 554 7.10 6.98 -2.30
CA PRO A 554 6.42 8.28 -2.31
C PRO A 554 5.36 8.48 -3.40
N PHE A 555 4.18 8.97 -3.02
CA PHE A 555 2.99 9.05 -3.90
C PHE A 555 2.11 10.32 -3.73
N VAL A 556 2.52 11.33 -2.94
CA VAL A 556 1.67 12.50 -2.63
C VAL A 556 1.23 13.27 -3.88
N THR A 557 2.14 13.48 -4.84
CA THR A 557 1.87 14.31 -6.03
C THR A 557 0.79 13.72 -6.92
N ASP A 558 0.88 12.42 -7.25
CA ASP A 558 -0.13 11.77 -8.09
C ASP A 558 -1.47 11.75 -7.36
N LEU A 559 -1.55 11.34 -6.08
CA LEU A 559 -2.83 11.32 -5.38
C LEU A 559 -3.50 12.69 -5.36
N ALA A 560 -2.75 13.75 -5.07
CA ALA A 560 -3.28 15.12 -5.05
C ALA A 560 -3.82 15.54 -6.42
N LEU A 561 -3.11 15.23 -7.51
CA LEU A 561 -3.56 15.51 -8.88
C LEU A 561 -4.75 14.64 -9.32
N GLN A 562 -4.78 13.35 -9.00
CA GLN A 562 -5.91 12.45 -9.30
C GLN A 562 -7.19 12.94 -8.61
N ILE A 563 -7.10 13.44 -7.37
CA ILE A 563 -8.23 14.04 -6.65
C ILE A 563 -8.60 15.38 -7.28
N TYR A 564 -7.65 16.30 -7.50
CA TYR A 564 -7.89 17.64 -8.05
C TYR A 564 -8.60 17.59 -9.41
N ASN A 565 -8.17 16.70 -10.31
CA ASN A 565 -8.78 16.48 -11.63
C ASN A 565 -10.23 15.97 -11.55
N GLN A 566 -10.69 15.53 -10.38
CA GLN A 566 -12.05 15.08 -10.10
C GLN A 566 -12.83 16.06 -9.18
N MET A 567 -12.28 17.25 -8.90
CA MET A 567 -12.97 18.29 -8.14
C MET A 567 -13.89 19.16 -9.02
N PRO A 568 -15.03 19.66 -8.51
CA PRO A 568 -15.95 20.50 -9.29
C PRO A 568 -15.31 21.86 -9.67
N ARG A 569 -15.69 22.45 -10.81
CA ARG A 569 -15.08 23.71 -11.29
C ARG A 569 -15.62 24.96 -10.57
N GLU A 570 -16.79 24.84 -9.94
CA GLU A 570 -17.51 25.91 -9.26
C GLU A 570 -16.70 26.49 -8.08
N MET A 571 -15.86 25.67 -7.45
CA MET A 571 -15.01 26.03 -6.32
C MET A 571 -13.51 26.05 -6.68
N GLN A 572 -13.16 26.16 -7.98
CA GLN A 572 -11.80 25.99 -8.51
C GLN A 572 -10.71 26.74 -7.71
N LYS A 573 -10.97 27.98 -7.25
CA LYS A 573 -10.00 28.73 -6.44
C LYS A 573 -9.62 28.00 -5.14
N GLN A 574 -10.58 27.42 -4.43
CA GLN A 574 -10.31 26.65 -3.21
C GLN A 574 -9.58 25.33 -3.52
N HIS A 575 -9.92 24.70 -4.65
CA HIS A 575 -9.24 23.49 -5.11
C HIS A 575 -7.78 23.74 -5.52
N VAL A 576 -7.48 24.91 -6.10
CA VAL A 576 -6.11 25.34 -6.43
C VAL A 576 -5.29 25.57 -5.15
N GLU A 577 -5.83 26.33 -4.17
CA GLU A 577 -5.11 26.52 -2.89
C GLU A 577 -4.98 25.23 -2.08
N TRP A 578 -5.92 24.28 -2.22
CA TRP A 578 -5.78 22.93 -1.68
C TRP A 578 -4.61 22.18 -2.34
N LEU A 579 -4.53 22.18 -3.67
CA LEU A 579 -3.45 21.53 -4.42
C LEU A 579 -2.09 22.17 -4.13
N LYS A 580 -2.01 23.50 -4.00
CA LYS A 580 -0.78 24.21 -3.61
C LYS A 580 -0.20 23.68 -2.30
N ARG A 581 -1.02 23.48 -1.25
CA ARG A 581 -0.53 22.90 0.01
C ARG A 581 0.02 21.47 -0.17
N ALA A 582 -0.64 20.64 -0.96
CA ALA A 582 -0.17 19.29 -1.26
C ALA A 582 1.17 19.30 -2.01
N ILE A 583 1.32 20.17 -3.02
CA ILE A 583 2.56 20.31 -3.78
C ILE A 583 3.68 20.95 -2.95
N ARG A 584 3.39 21.95 -2.09
CA ARG A 584 4.36 22.51 -1.12
C ARG A 584 4.89 21.43 -0.17
N ALA A 585 4.02 20.57 0.35
CA ALA A 585 4.42 19.42 1.16
C ALA A 585 5.30 18.43 0.35
N ALA A 586 4.90 18.04 -0.86
CA ALA A 586 5.71 17.16 -1.70
C ALA A 586 7.10 17.74 -2.03
N ILE A 587 7.21 19.06 -2.26
CA ILE A 587 8.49 19.76 -2.44
C ILE A 587 9.35 19.71 -1.16
N LYS A 588 8.75 19.90 0.03
CA LYS A 588 9.44 19.72 1.31
C LYS A 588 9.96 18.30 1.47
N GLU A 589 9.12 17.28 1.28
CA GLU A 589 9.50 15.86 1.38
C GLU A 589 10.66 15.51 0.41
N TYR A 590 10.56 15.96 -0.83
CA TYR A 590 11.58 15.76 -1.86
C TYR A 590 12.95 16.34 -1.42
N HIS A 591 13.03 17.59 -0.96
CA HIS A 591 14.30 18.22 -0.59
C HIS A 591 14.84 17.79 0.78
N THR A 592 13.97 17.65 1.78
CA THR A 592 14.38 17.36 3.17
C THR A 592 14.73 15.90 3.41
N TYR A 593 14.23 14.98 2.59
CA TYR A 593 14.34 13.55 2.84
C TYR A 593 14.85 12.74 1.64
N TRP A 594 14.24 12.85 0.46
CA TRP A 594 14.61 12.00 -0.69
C TRP A 594 15.85 12.48 -1.45
N MET A 595 16.11 13.80 -1.48
CA MET A 595 17.25 14.45 -2.15
C MET A 595 18.30 14.99 -1.15
N ARG A 596 18.39 14.34 0.01
CA ARG A 596 19.38 14.57 1.06
C ARG A 596 20.11 13.26 1.37
N GLU A 597 21.37 13.34 1.76
CA GLU A 597 22.11 12.18 2.28
C GLU A 597 21.56 11.81 3.67
N PRO A 598 21.39 10.51 4.00
CA PRO A 598 21.97 9.36 3.30
C PRO A 598 21.11 8.77 2.15
N SER A 599 19.85 9.17 1.99
CA SER A 599 18.93 8.65 0.96
C SER A 599 19.51 8.85 -0.45
N LEU A 600 19.90 10.07 -0.78
CA LEU A 600 20.55 10.42 -2.04
C LEU A 600 21.96 9.83 -2.12
N ASP A 601 22.31 9.29 -3.30
CA ASP A 601 23.67 8.96 -3.68
C ASP A 601 24.24 10.05 -4.60
N VAL A 602 25.09 10.93 -4.07
CA VAL A 602 25.59 12.13 -4.78
C VAL A 602 26.49 11.78 -5.99
N GLU A 603 27.00 10.55 -6.11
CA GLU A 603 27.79 10.14 -7.28
C GLU A 603 26.93 9.72 -8.47
N THR A 604 25.82 9.02 -8.24
CA THR A 604 24.86 8.65 -9.30
C THR A 604 23.83 9.73 -9.57
N GLY A 605 23.48 10.54 -8.55
CA GLY A 605 22.33 11.46 -8.58
C GLY A 605 20.98 10.78 -8.30
N LEU A 606 20.99 9.49 -7.96
CA LEU A 606 19.80 8.68 -7.70
C LEU A 606 19.60 8.47 -6.18
N SER A 607 18.37 8.23 -5.77
CA SER A 607 18.02 8.00 -4.35
C SER A 607 17.84 6.52 -4.03
N ARG A 608 17.97 6.19 -2.74
CA ARG A 608 17.96 4.84 -2.16
C ARG A 608 17.06 4.83 -0.92
N TYR A 609 16.47 3.68 -0.60
CA TYR A 609 15.76 3.45 0.67
C TYR A 609 16.78 3.26 1.80
N ARG A 610 17.10 4.34 2.53
CA ARG A 610 18.20 4.40 3.50
C ARG A 610 17.79 5.22 4.75
N PRO A 611 16.85 4.71 5.56
CA PRO A 611 16.39 5.40 6.78
C PRO A 611 17.50 5.61 7.80
N GLY A 612 17.43 6.73 8.52
CA GLY A 612 18.43 7.11 9.52
C GLY A 612 18.33 6.38 10.87
N GLY A 613 17.29 5.56 11.09
CA GLY A 613 17.03 4.88 12.37
C GLY A 613 18.19 4.02 12.88
N GLN A 614 18.24 3.79 14.20
CA GLN A 614 19.29 3.05 14.91
C GLN A 614 18.73 1.85 15.70
N GLY A 615 19.63 0.97 16.17
CA GLY A 615 19.28 -0.19 17.01
C GLY A 615 18.48 -1.27 16.28
N ILE A 616 17.79 -2.11 17.05
CA ILE A 616 16.94 -3.20 16.57
C ILE A 616 15.49 -2.71 16.39
N PRO A 617 14.81 -2.98 15.26
CA PRO A 617 13.41 -2.60 15.04
C PRO A 617 12.44 -3.26 16.05
N PRO A 618 11.77 -2.49 16.94
CA PRO A 618 10.98 -3.02 18.06
C PRO A 618 9.61 -3.56 17.65
N GLU A 619 9.14 -3.28 16.43
CA GLU A 619 7.83 -3.72 15.92
C GLU A 619 7.79 -5.18 15.43
N THR A 620 8.94 -5.85 15.48
CA THR A 620 9.13 -7.22 14.98
C THR A 620 8.77 -8.28 16.01
N GLU A 621 8.59 -9.52 15.57
CA GLU A 621 8.38 -10.64 16.49
C GLU A 621 9.64 -10.89 17.33
N ALA A 622 9.49 -11.21 18.61
CA ALA A 622 10.63 -11.31 19.55
C ALA A 622 11.70 -12.35 19.11
N SER A 623 11.31 -13.36 18.32
CA SER A 623 12.20 -14.37 17.74
C SER A 623 12.77 -14.03 16.36
N HIS A 624 12.31 -12.93 15.72
CA HIS A 624 12.57 -12.61 14.32
C HIS A 624 14.07 -12.47 14.02
N PHE A 625 14.79 -11.70 14.84
CA PHE A 625 16.23 -11.49 14.68
C PHE A 625 17.11 -12.44 15.50
N THR A 626 16.55 -13.36 16.32
CA THR A 626 17.33 -14.28 17.18
C THR A 626 18.39 -15.04 16.40
N HIS A 627 18.07 -15.55 15.21
CA HIS A 627 19.00 -16.29 14.35
C HIS A 627 20.14 -15.43 13.75
N ILE A 628 19.97 -14.10 13.70
CA ILE A 628 21.00 -13.15 13.27
C ILE A 628 21.87 -12.71 14.46
N LEU A 629 21.25 -12.55 15.63
CA LEU A 629 21.88 -12.01 16.85
C LEU A 629 22.66 -13.07 17.65
N GLN A 630 22.23 -14.33 17.62
CA GLN A 630 22.82 -15.43 18.40
C GLN A 630 24.35 -15.57 18.20
N PRO A 631 24.91 -15.51 16.97
CA PRO A 631 26.36 -15.59 16.78
C PRO A 631 27.14 -14.41 17.38
N TYR A 632 26.52 -13.23 17.49
CA TYR A 632 27.14 -12.06 18.13
C TYR A 632 27.05 -12.16 19.66
N ALA A 633 25.93 -12.63 20.21
CA ALA A 633 25.82 -12.92 21.65
C ALA A 633 26.86 -13.99 22.09
N GLU A 634 27.03 -15.05 21.29
CA GLU A 634 28.06 -16.08 21.49
C GLU A 634 29.49 -15.52 21.37
N LYS A 635 29.76 -14.64 20.41
CA LYS A 635 31.04 -13.92 20.24
C LYS A 635 31.43 -13.11 21.49
N HIS A 636 30.46 -12.49 22.16
CA HIS A 636 30.67 -11.72 23.40
C HIS A 636 30.54 -12.55 24.68
N GLY A 637 30.07 -13.80 24.59
CA GLY A 637 29.92 -14.71 25.74
C GLY A 637 28.76 -14.37 26.68
N ILE A 638 27.77 -13.60 26.20
CA ILE A 638 26.63 -13.08 26.97
C ILE A 638 25.31 -13.68 26.49
N SER A 639 24.22 -13.47 27.24
CA SER A 639 22.89 -13.94 26.82
C SER A 639 22.34 -13.10 25.66
N ILE A 640 21.44 -13.66 24.83
CA ILE A 640 20.94 -12.92 23.65
C ILE A 640 20.13 -11.67 24.02
N ASN A 641 19.45 -11.67 25.18
CA ASN A 641 18.71 -10.52 25.68
C ASN A 641 19.66 -9.43 26.16
N GLU A 642 20.71 -9.81 26.89
CA GLU A 642 21.78 -8.92 27.35
C GLU A 642 22.56 -8.31 26.18
N PHE A 643 22.78 -9.08 25.11
CA PHE A 643 23.32 -8.55 23.84
C PHE A 643 22.37 -7.55 23.18
N ILE A 644 21.05 -7.85 23.15
CA ILE A 644 20.03 -6.94 22.61
C ILE A 644 20.01 -5.61 23.39
N ASP A 645 20.06 -5.67 24.72
CA ASP A 645 20.07 -4.49 25.58
C ASP A 645 21.36 -3.67 25.36
N GLN A 646 22.55 -4.27 25.51
CA GLN A 646 23.84 -3.59 25.34
C GLN A 646 24.08 -3.05 23.92
N TYR A 647 23.61 -3.74 22.88
CA TYR A 647 23.70 -3.26 21.49
C TYR A 647 22.76 -2.06 21.24
N ASN A 648 21.52 -2.12 21.75
CA ASN A 648 20.60 -0.99 21.66
C ASN A 648 21.11 0.22 22.44
N ASP A 649 21.67 0.02 23.64
CA ASP A 649 22.21 1.10 24.47
C ASP A 649 23.57 1.65 23.99
N ARG A 650 24.15 1.04 22.93
CA ARG A 650 25.46 1.38 22.34
C ARG A 650 26.66 1.13 23.27
N GLU A 651 26.51 0.20 24.22
CA GLU A 651 27.63 -0.35 24.98
C GLU A 651 28.48 -1.33 24.14
N LEU A 652 27.85 -2.00 23.16
CA LEU A 652 28.51 -2.82 22.14
C LEU A 652 28.46 -2.15 20.75
N ASP A 653 29.60 -2.16 20.06
CA ASP A 653 29.73 -1.73 18.66
C ASP A 653 29.95 -2.95 17.75
N GLU A 654 29.05 -3.13 16.77
CA GLU A 654 29.10 -4.19 15.77
C GLU A 654 28.75 -3.61 14.39
N PRO A 655 29.72 -3.02 13.66
CA PRO A 655 29.44 -2.32 12.40
C PRO A 655 28.81 -3.17 11.29
N GLU A 656 29.05 -4.49 11.29
CA GLU A 656 28.39 -5.44 10.37
C GLU A 656 26.90 -5.62 10.70
N LEU A 657 26.53 -5.52 11.98
CA LEU A 657 25.15 -5.59 12.46
C LEU A 657 24.42 -4.26 12.23
N ASP A 658 25.10 -3.12 12.36
CA ASP A 658 24.58 -1.81 11.95
C ASP A 658 24.32 -1.75 10.43
N GLU A 659 25.20 -2.29 9.57
CA GLU A 659 24.90 -2.39 8.12
C GLU A 659 23.73 -3.37 7.86
N TYR A 660 23.63 -4.48 8.60
CA TYR A 660 22.48 -5.39 8.49
C TYR A 660 21.16 -4.69 8.83
N PHE A 661 21.06 -3.99 9.96
CA PHE A 661 19.83 -3.34 10.38
C PHE A 661 19.50 -2.07 9.58
N MET A 662 20.50 -1.36 9.06
CA MET A 662 20.30 -0.33 8.03
C MET A 662 19.69 -0.94 6.76
N HIS A 663 20.10 -2.14 6.37
CA HIS A 663 19.50 -2.85 5.25
C HIS A 663 18.07 -3.32 5.54
N ASP A 664 17.80 -3.94 6.69
CA ASP A 664 16.44 -4.34 7.12
C ASP A 664 15.46 -3.15 7.10
N ARG A 665 15.82 -2.04 7.75
CA ARG A 665 14.98 -0.83 7.73
C ARG A 665 14.78 -0.30 6.31
N GLY A 666 15.79 -0.38 5.44
CA GLY A 666 15.66 -0.05 4.01
C GLY A 666 14.66 -0.95 3.27
N VAL A 667 14.61 -2.26 3.57
CA VAL A 667 13.58 -3.15 2.99
C VAL A 667 12.16 -2.73 3.44
N ARG A 668 11.99 -2.39 4.72
CA ARG A 668 10.68 -1.93 5.26
C ARG A 668 10.26 -0.58 4.66
N GLU A 669 11.23 0.28 4.35
CA GLU A 669 10.99 1.56 3.69
C GLU A 669 10.69 1.42 2.18
N SER A 670 11.17 0.36 1.53
CA SER A 670 10.76 0.06 0.17
C SER A 670 9.33 -0.49 0.07
N GLY A 671 8.69 -0.80 1.21
CA GLY A 671 7.40 -1.50 1.28
C GLY A 671 7.46 -2.98 0.89
N HIS A 672 8.64 -3.52 0.56
CA HIS A 672 8.80 -4.89 0.07
C HIS A 672 9.47 -5.79 1.13
N ASP A 673 9.12 -5.65 2.42
CA ASP A 673 9.62 -6.53 3.48
C ASP A 673 8.91 -7.90 3.49
N THR A 674 9.53 -9.02 3.09
CA THR A 674 10.88 -9.17 2.50
C THR A 674 10.91 -9.76 1.08
N THR A 675 12.04 -9.54 0.39
CA THR A 675 12.41 -10.08 -0.93
C THR A 675 13.92 -10.30 -1.02
N TYR A 676 14.36 -11.37 -1.68
CA TYR A 676 15.77 -11.61 -2.03
C TYR A 676 16.36 -10.57 -3.00
N ARG A 677 15.52 -9.72 -3.60
CA ARG A 677 15.94 -8.51 -4.30
C ARG A 677 16.69 -7.54 -3.37
N PHE A 678 16.30 -7.47 -2.10
CA PHE A 678 16.72 -6.40 -1.18
C PHE A 678 17.47 -6.89 0.07
N GLU A 679 17.36 -8.17 0.47
CA GLU A 679 18.10 -8.73 1.60
C GLU A 679 19.59 -8.34 1.62
N LYS A 680 20.06 -7.86 2.78
CA LYS A 680 21.48 -7.52 3.05
C LYS A 680 22.11 -6.57 2.02
N ARG A 681 21.30 -5.80 1.27
CA ARG A 681 21.79 -4.81 0.31
C ARG A 681 20.90 -3.59 0.05
N CYS A 682 19.64 -3.58 0.47
CA CYS A 682 18.62 -2.58 0.08
C CYS A 682 19.12 -1.13 0.11
N ALA A 683 19.62 -0.68 1.26
CA ALA A 683 20.13 0.68 1.43
C ALA A 683 21.38 1.05 0.60
N ASN A 684 22.00 0.10 -0.12
CA ASN A 684 23.07 0.35 -1.09
C ASN A 684 22.54 0.36 -2.55
N LEU A 685 21.27 0.06 -2.79
CA LEU A 685 20.65 0.05 -4.12
C LEU A 685 19.93 1.38 -4.42
N ALA A 686 20.29 2.02 -5.53
CA ALA A 686 19.41 2.95 -6.21
C ALA A 686 18.40 2.13 -7.04
N THR A 687 17.14 2.11 -6.60
CA THR A 687 16.13 1.19 -7.18
C THR A 687 15.33 1.84 -8.29
N ILE A 688 14.81 1.03 -9.21
CA ILE A 688 13.94 1.53 -10.30
C ILE A 688 12.61 2.09 -9.76
N ASP A 689 12.03 1.45 -8.75
CA ASP A 689 10.81 1.91 -8.08
C ASP A 689 10.98 3.33 -7.50
N LEU A 690 11.89 3.55 -6.55
CA LEU A 690 12.06 4.87 -5.93
C LEU A 690 12.37 5.96 -6.96
N ASN A 691 13.24 5.68 -7.92
CA ASN A 691 13.66 6.71 -8.87
C ASN A 691 12.60 6.99 -9.95
N ALA A 692 11.76 6.02 -10.32
CA ALA A 692 10.56 6.27 -11.12
C ALA A 692 9.53 7.12 -10.34
N LEU A 693 9.33 6.86 -9.05
CA LEU A 693 8.45 7.68 -8.21
C LEU A 693 8.97 9.11 -8.05
N LEU A 694 10.28 9.31 -7.88
CA LEU A 694 10.88 10.64 -7.78
C LEU A 694 10.86 11.40 -9.11
N PHE A 695 11.00 10.73 -10.26
CA PHE A 695 10.76 11.34 -11.58
C PHE A 695 9.30 11.82 -11.69
N LYS A 696 8.35 11.01 -11.21
CA LYS A 696 6.94 11.39 -11.20
C LYS A 696 6.67 12.58 -10.29
N TYR A 697 7.31 12.66 -9.12
CA TYR A 697 7.28 13.86 -8.28
C TYR A 697 7.77 15.09 -9.04
N GLU A 698 8.94 15.02 -9.65
CA GLU A 698 9.55 16.15 -10.38
C GLU A 698 8.65 16.63 -11.52
N HIS A 699 8.13 15.71 -12.33
CA HIS A 699 7.21 16.02 -13.41
C HIS A 699 5.85 16.54 -12.92
N ASP A 700 5.27 15.97 -11.87
CA ASP A 700 3.98 16.40 -11.31
C ASP A 700 4.07 17.80 -10.71
N ILE A 701 5.17 18.10 -10.00
CA ILE A 701 5.44 19.43 -9.46
C ILE A 701 5.59 20.44 -10.60
N ALA A 702 6.36 20.10 -11.64
CA ALA A 702 6.53 20.95 -12.82
C ALA A 702 5.19 21.25 -13.54
N SER A 703 4.39 20.22 -13.81
CA SER A 703 3.06 20.38 -14.41
C SER A 703 2.08 21.15 -13.52
N ALA A 704 2.06 20.91 -12.21
CA ALA A 704 1.19 21.66 -11.30
C ALA A 704 1.56 23.16 -11.28
N ILE A 705 2.86 23.48 -11.25
CA ILE A 705 3.36 24.86 -11.31
C ILE A 705 2.94 25.52 -12.64
N LYS A 706 3.26 24.89 -13.77
CA LYS A 706 2.97 25.41 -15.11
C LYS A 706 1.47 25.54 -15.39
N ASP A 707 0.74 24.43 -15.27
CA ASP A 707 -0.60 24.26 -15.85
C ASP A 707 -1.71 24.68 -14.87
N VAL A 708 -1.41 24.81 -13.57
CA VAL A 708 -2.40 25.14 -12.50
C VAL A 708 -2.05 26.39 -11.70
N PHE A 709 -0.77 26.67 -11.44
CA PHE A 709 -0.38 27.80 -10.58
C PHE A 709 0.06 29.07 -11.34
N GLY A 710 0.33 28.97 -12.64
CA GLY A 710 0.74 30.10 -13.48
C GLY A 710 2.26 30.26 -13.62
N ASP A 711 2.97 29.13 -13.61
CA ASP A 711 4.44 28.98 -13.66
C ASP A 711 5.23 29.55 -12.46
N GLU A 712 4.55 30.02 -11.42
CA GLU A 712 5.16 30.40 -10.13
C GLU A 712 4.47 29.72 -8.95
N LEU A 713 5.26 29.19 -8.01
CA LEU A 713 4.80 28.77 -6.68
C LEU A 713 5.74 29.29 -5.58
N GLU A 714 5.21 30.18 -4.75
CA GLU A 714 5.82 30.56 -3.46
C GLU A 714 5.67 29.41 -2.46
N LEU A 715 6.68 29.15 -1.63
CA LEU A 715 6.66 28.17 -0.54
C LEU A 715 6.34 28.85 0.80
N ASP A 716 5.87 28.09 1.79
CA ASP A 716 5.38 28.64 3.06
C ASP A 716 6.53 29.11 3.97
N ALA A 717 6.53 30.40 4.33
CA ALA A 717 7.59 31.01 5.15
C ALA A 717 7.59 30.52 6.61
N ASP A 718 6.45 30.05 7.13
CA ASP A 718 6.33 29.47 8.47
C ASP A 718 6.85 28.01 8.55
N ASP A 719 7.24 27.40 7.42
CA ASP A 719 7.80 26.04 7.33
C ASP A 719 9.05 26.03 6.41
N GLU A 720 10.04 26.86 6.74
CA GLU A 720 11.23 27.08 5.91
C GLU A 720 12.30 25.98 6.06
N PHE A 721 12.73 25.39 4.94
CA PHE A 721 13.69 24.28 4.87
C PHE A 721 14.82 24.55 3.86
N ASP A 722 15.83 23.67 3.85
CA ASP A 722 16.95 23.73 2.89
C ASP A 722 16.57 23.06 1.56
N LEU A 723 16.82 23.73 0.44
CA LEU A 723 16.71 23.12 -0.88
C LEU A 723 17.92 22.22 -1.18
N SER A 724 17.68 21.08 -1.82
CA SER A 724 18.74 20.20 -2.31
C SER A 724 19.44 20.84 -3.53
N PRO A 725 20.78 21.02 -3.51
CA PRO A 725 21.50 21.66 -4.62
C PRO A 725 21.25 21.01 -5.98
N PHE A 726 21.12 21.84 -7.01
CA PHE A 726 20.96 21.44 -8.40
C PHE A 726 21.81 22.36 -9.30
N PRO A 727 22.52 21.85 -10.33
CA PRO A 727 22.71 20.43 -10.66
C PRO A 727 23.43 19.65 -9.56
N ILE A 728 23.10 18.36 -9.42
CA ILE A 728 23.66 17.48 -8.38
C ILE A 728 25.14 17.24 -8.69
N THR A 729 26.02 17.77 -7.84
CA THR A 729 27.48 17.67 -7.93
C THR A 729 28.07 17.48 -6.54
N LYS A 730 29.24 16.83 -6.46
CA LYS A 730 29.91 16.59 -5.17
C LYS A 730 30.36 17.91 -4.53
N GLU A 731 30.71 18.89 -5.35
CA GLU A 731 31.13 20.24 -4.97
C GLU A 731 29.97 21.04 -4.36
N ALA A 732 28.78 21.00 -4.97
CA ALA A 732 27.60 21.68 -4.44
C ALA A 732 27.09 21.05 -3.13
N PHE A 733 27.15 19.73 -3.01
CA PHE A 733 26.78 19.03 -1.77
C PHE A 733 27.84 19.20 -0.66
N ALA A 734 29.13 19.27 -0.99
CA ALA A 734 30.21 19.54 -0.04
C ALA A 734 30.23 20.98 0.51
N SER A 735 29.56 21.93 -0.17
CA SER A 735 29.34 23.27 0.40
C SER A 735 28.54 23.19 1.71
N PRO A 736 28.93 23.91 2.78
CA PRO A 736 28.11 24.00 4.00
C PRO A 736 26.92 24.94 3.85
N HIS A 737 26.85 25.74 2.78
CA HIS A 737 25.74 26.64 2.51
C HIS A 737 24.63 25.91 1.74
N ARG A 738 23.37 26.21 2.09
CA ARG A 738 22.18 25.75 1.37
C ARG A 738 21.28 26.94 1.05
N GLU A 739 20.61 26.85 -0.09
CA GLU A 739 19.52 27.77 -0.42
C GLU A 739 18.30 27.43 0.47
N ARG A 740 17.59 28.45 0.95
CA ARG A 740 16.39 28.30 1.79
C ARG A 740 15.14 28.31 0.91
N SER A 741 14.11 27.56 1.27
CA SER A 741 12.89 27.37 0.45
C SER A 741 12.13 28.66 0.11
N THR A 742 12.35 29.73 0.85
CA THR A 742 11.77 31.07 0.69
C THR A 742 12.58 32.02 -0.20
N SER A 743 13.83 31.68 -0.56
CA SER A 743 14.77 32.60 -1.24
C SER A 743 14.27 33.08 -2.60
N ARG A 744 13.48 32.24 -3.27
CA ARG A 744 12.90 32.43 -4.60
C ARG A 744 11.67 31.57 -4.78
N LYS A 745 10.84 31.92 -5.76
CA LYS A 745 9.71 31.09 -6.17
C LYS A 745 10.18 29.84 -6.92
N GLN A 746 9.38 28.79 -6.86
CA GLN A 746 9.53 27.59 -7.68
C GLN A 746 8.90 27.85 -9.05
N THR A 747 9.59 27.49 -10.14
CA THR A 747 9.12 27.60 -11.52
C THR A 747 9.18 26.23 -12.20
N SER A 748 8.33 25.97 -13.20
CA SER A 748 8.25 24.62 -13.78
C SER A 748 9.54 24.20 -14.51
N ALA A 749 10.29 25.16 -15.05
CA ALA A 749 11.53 24.93 -15.79
C ALA A 749 12.56 24.11 -14.99
N GLU A 750 12.87 24.51 -13.75
CA GLU A 750 13.83 23.76 -12.92
C GLU A 750 13.32 22.33 -12.61
N TRP A 751 12.02 22.17 -12.39
CA TRP A 751 11.43 20.88 -12.07
C TRP A 751 11.37 19.94 -13.30
N PHE A 752 11.20 20.48 -14.51
CA PHE A 752 11.40 19.72 -15.76
C PHE A 752 12.88 19.38 -15.99
N GLU A 753 13.83 20.30 -15.73
CA GLU A 753 15.27 20.01 -15.81
C GLU A 753 15.69 18.90 -14.81
N ARG A 754 15.14 18.92 -13.60
CA ARG A 754 15.32 17.86 -12.58
C ARG A 754 14.80 16.51 -13.11
N ALA A 755 13.57 16.49 -13.66
CA ALA A 755 12.97 15.27 -14.22
C ALA A 755 13.79 14.71 -15.40
N VAL A 756 14.23 15.54 -16.35
CA VAL A 756 15.09 15.13 -17.48
C VAL A 756 16.42 14.58 -16.96
N SER A 757 17.08 15.29 -16.05
CA SER A 757 18.33 14.85 -15.43
C SER A 757 18.18 13.49 -14.73
N ARG A 758 17.09 13.27 -13.96
CA ARG A 758 16.82 11.96 -13.35
C ARG A 758 16.53 10.89 -14.38
N LYS A 759 15.74 11.17 -15.42
CA LYS A 759 15.48 10.21 -16.51
C LYS A 759 16.78 9.73 -17.13
N ASP A 760 17.70 10.66 -17.44
CA ASP A 760 19.00 10.31 -18.01
C ASP A 760 19.84 9.47 -17.03
N LYS A 761 19.70 9.65 -15.71
CA LYS A 761 20.35 8.77 -14.71
C LYS A 761 19.68 7.41 -14.55
N ILE A 762 18.36 7.32 -14.70
CA ILE A 762 17.61 6.06 -14.76
C ILE A 762 18.05 5.26 -16.00
N ASP A 763 18.14 5.90 -17.17
CA ASP A 763 18.59 5.23 -18.39
C ASP A 763 20.10 4.93 -18.37
N GLN A 764 20.94 5.76 -17.74
CA GLN A 764 22.38 5.51 -17.59
C GLN A 764 22.68 4.32 -16.67
N TYR A 765 22.01 4.22 -15.51
CA TYR A 765 22.38 3.27 -14.46
C TYR A 765 21.44 2.07 -14.34
N LEU A 766 20.16 2.22 -14.66
CA LEU A 766 19.12 1.22 -14.38
C LEU A 766 18.69 0.45 -15.64
N TRP A 767 18.62 1.09 -16.81
CA TRP A 767 18.24 0.40 -18.06
C TRP A 767 19.27 -0.66 -18.47
N ASN A 768 18.82 -1.79 -19.03
CA ASN A 768 19.68 -2.80 -19.61
C ASN A 768 19.25 -3.17 -21.04
N GLU A 769 19.97 -2.62 -22.03
CA GLU A 769 19.71 -2.81 -23.46
C GLU A 769 19.71 -4.30 -23.89
N GLY A 770 20.54 -5.14 -23.24
CA GLY A 770 20.66 -6.56 -23.58
C GLY A 770 19.56 -7.45 -22.98
N GLN A 771 18.82 -6.96 -21.98
CA GLN A 771 17.74 -7.71 -21.29
C GLN A 771 16.37 -7.04 -21.42
N ALA A 772 16.26 -5.89 -22.12
CA ALA A 772 15.04 -5.12 -22.32
C ALA A 772 14.26 -4.87 -21.01
N LEU A 773 14.96 -4.47 -19.95
CA LEU A 773 14.41 -4.31 -18.61
C LEU A 773 15.25 -3.31 -17.80
N TYR A 774 14.60 -2.61 -16.87
CA TYR A 774 15.29 -1.82 -15.84
C TYR A 774 15.66 -2.70 -14.63
N PHE A 775 16.85 -2.50 -14.07
CA PHE A 775 17.39 -3.18 -12.90
C PHE A 775 17.89 -2.16 -11.86
N ASP A 776 18.05 -2.58 -10.61
CA ASP A 776 18.61 -1.73 -9.57
C ASP A 776 20.13 -1.54 -9.74
N TYR A 777 20.67 -0.42 -9.27
CA TYR A 777 22.11 -0.16 -9.28
C TYR A 777 22.68 -0.12 -7.85
N ASP A 778 23.59 -1.04 -7.55
CA ASP A 778 24.30 -1.12 -6.27
C ASP A 778 25.40 -0.05 -6.24
N THR A 779 25.15 1.08 -5.56
CA THR A 779 26.08 2.23 -5.56
C THR A 779 27.34 1.94 -4.75
N LYS A 780 27.29 1.02 -3.78
CA LYS A 780 28.46 0.54 -3.02
C LYS A 780 29.38 -0.34 -3.88
N LYS A 781 28.80 -1.20 -4.74
CA LYS A 781 29.55 -2.09 -5.67
C LYS A 781 29.71 -1.52 -7.09
N LYS A 782 29.15 -0.34 -7.36
CA LYS A 782 29.13 0.41 -8.63
C LYS A 782 28.74 -0.44 -9.84
N LYS A 783 27.65 -1.21 -9.72
CA LYS A 783 27.15 -2.11 -10.77
C LYS A 783 25.64 -2.38 -10.69
N GLN A 784 25.03 -2.73 -11.82
CA GLN A 784 23.65 -3.25 -11.84
C GLN A 784 23.52 -4.57 -11.06
N ALA A 785 22.46 -4.67 -10.27
CA ALA A 785 22.00 -5.88 -9.60
C ALA A 785 20.94 -6.55 -10.49
N ARG A 786 21.32 -7.64 -11.17
CA ARG A 786 20.49 -8.38 -12.13
C ARG A 786 19.41 -9.24 -11.46
N TYR A 787 18.49 -8.61 -10.73
CA TYR A 787 17.28 -9.23 -10.20
C TYR A 787 16.09 -8.72 -11.03
N GLU A 788 15.42 -9.61 -11.75
CA GLU A 788 14.28 -9.25 -12.58
C GLU A 788 13.05 -9.05 -11.69
N THR A 789 12.54 -7.82 -11.69
CA THR A 789 11.47 -7.32 -10.82
C THR A 789 10.31 -6.78 -11.67
N VAL A 790 9.07 -6.97 -11.25
CA VAL A 790 7.92 -6.35 -11.92
C VAL A 790 7.91 -4.83 -11.77
N THR A 791 8.63 -4.28 -10.77
CA THR A 791 8.73 -2.83 -10.56
C THR A 791 9.47 -2.10 -11.68
N SER A 792 10.13 -2.80 -12.60
CA SER A 792 10.63 -2.20 -13.85
C SER A 792 9.51 -1.58 -14.70
N LEU A 793 8.27 -2.08 -14.58
CA LEU A 793 7.06 -1.48 -15.19
C LEU A 793 6.66 -0.14 -14.56
N TRP A 794 7.19 0.23 -13.38
CA TRP A 794 6.92 1.53 -12.77
C TRP A 794 7.55 2.67 -13.58
N ALA A 795 8.55 2.39 -14.41
CA ALA A 795 9.05 3.36 -15.39
C ALA A 795 7.99 3.78 -16.42
N LEU A 796 7.07 2.87 -16.79
CA LEU A 796 5.92 3.16 -17.65
C LEU A 796 4.79 3.86 -16.87
N TRP A 797 4.58 3.53 -15.59
CA TRP A 797 3.65 4.29 -14.73
C TRP A 797 4.09 5.75 -14.60
N ALA A 798 5.37 5.96 -14.27
CA ALA A 798 5.99 7.28 -14.07
C ALA A 798 6.11 8.08 -15.37
N GLY A 799 6.34 7.38 -16.49
CA GLY A 799 6.52 7.98 -17.82
C GLY A 799 7.96 8.36 -18.16
N CYS A 800 8.95 7.78 -17.48
CA CYS A 800 10.36 8.04 -17.76
C CYS A 800 10.94 7.13 -18.86
N ALA A 801 10.32 5.99 -19.16
CA ALA A 801 10.72 5.15 -20.28
C ALA A 801 10.44 5.84 -21.64
N SER A 802 11.35 5.74 -22.60
CA SER A 802 11.03 6.09 -23.98
C SER A 802 10.06 5.07 -24.61
N GLU A 803 9.37 5.47 -25.70
CA GLU A 803 8.48 4.57 -26.44
C GLU A 803 9.19 3.28 -26.88
N GLY A 804 10.44 3.39 -27.34
CA GLY A 804 11.26 2.24 -27.74
C GLY A 804 11.58 1.31 -26.57
N GLN A 805 11.96 1.85 -25.41
CA GLN A 805 12.20 1.04 -24.20
C GLN A 805 10.92 0.37 -23.71
N ALA A 806 9.77 1.05 -23.79
CA ALA A 806 8.48 0.47 -23.44
C ALA A 806 8.09 -0.67 -24.41
N GLN A 807 8.17 -0.45 -25.74
CA GLN A 807 7.93 -1.50 -26.74
C GLN A 807 8.82 -2.72 -26.51
N ARG A 808 10.13 -2.53 -26.34
CA ARG A 808 11.06 -3.63 -26.04
C ARG A 808 10.71 -4.34 -24.75
N MET A 809 10.41 -3.62 -23.67
CA MET A 809 10.04 -4.25 -22.38
C MET A 809 8.74 -5.08 -22.48
N ILE A 810 7.73 -4.59 -23.20
CA ILE A 810 6.44 -5.29 -23.34
C ILE A 810 6.54 -6.52 -24.27
N HIS A 811 7.35 -6.45 -25.34
CA HIS A 811 7.52 -7.59 -26.25
C HIS A 811 8.58 -8.61 -25.79
N GLU A 812 9.68 -8.17 -25.17
CA GLU A 812 10.82 -9.02 -24.83
C GLU A 812 10.88 -9.44 -23.34
N SER A 813 10.20 -8.73 -22.42
CA SER A 813 10.33 -8.97 -20.97
C SER A 813 9.02 -9.21 -20.21
N LEU A 814 7.86 -8.68 -20.63
CA LEU A 814 6.60 -8.85 -19.87
C LEU A 814 6.22 -10.32 -19.64
N HIS A 815 6.50 -11.19 -20.62
CA HIS A 815 6.20 -12.62 -20.55
C HIS A 815 6.95 -13.37 -19.43
N LYS A 816 7.98 -12.75 -18.81
CA LYS A 816 8.70 -13.30 -17.66
C LYS A 816 7.92 -13.17 -16.35
N PHE A 817 6.97 -12.23 -16.31
CA PHE A 817 6.18 -11.90 -15.12
C PHE A 817 4.71 -12.31 -15.24
N GLU A 818 4.15 -12.39 -16.46
CA GLU A 818 2.77 -12.83 -16.67
C GLU A 818 2.61 -14.33 -16.43
N VAL A 819 1.77 -14.67 -15.45
CA VAL A 819 1.35 -16.02 -15.07
C VAL A 819 -0.18 -16.06 -14.94
N GLU A 820 -0.79 -17.22 -14.66
CA GLU A 820 -2.23 -17.42 -14.85
C GLU A 820 -3.12 -16.39 -14.12
N GLY A 821 -2.76 -16.01 -12.89
CA GLY A 821 -3.48 -15.04 -12.04
C GLY A 821 -3.02 -13.58 -12.13
N GLY A 822 -2.05 -13.23 -12.99
CA GLY A 822 -1.56 -11.84 -13.13
C GLY A 822 -0.04 -11.75 -13.23
N LEU A 823 0.56 -10.79 -12.55
CA LEU A 823 2.02 -10.60 -12.50
C LEU A 823 2.62 -11.08 -11.18
N VAL A 824 3.67 -11.92 -11.26
CA VAL A 824 4.56 -12.20 -10.12
C VAL A 824 5.46 -11.01 -9.80
N SER A 825 5.83 -10.83 -8.53
CA SER A 825 6.70 -9.71 -8.10
C SER A 825 8.13 -9.77 -8.67
N GLY A 826 8.64 -10.96 -8.98
CA GLY A 826 9.94 -11.18 -9.63
C GLY A 826 10.03 -12.57 -10.26
N THR A 827 11.06 -12.84 -11.06
CA THR A 827 11.17 -14.13 -11.78
C THR A 827 11.62 -15.27 -10.88
N GLU A 828 11.19 -16.51 -11.16
CA GLU A 828 11.60 -17.73 -10.44
C GLU A 828 13.13 -17.89 -10.42
N GLU A 829 13.80 -17.56 -11.53
CA GLU A 829 15.26 -17.58 -11.65
C GLU A 829 15.92 -16.54 -10.72
N SER A 830 15.42 -15.30 -10.73
CA SER A 830 15.94 -14.22 -9.86
C SER A 830 15.75 -14.54 -8.38
N ARG A 831 14.55 -15.02 -8.01
CA ARG A 831 14.20 -15.53 -6.68
C ARG A 831 15.11 -16.69 -6.27
N GLY A 832 15.53 -17.52 -7.22
CA GLY A 832 16.51 -18.60 -7.04
C GLY A 832 15.94 -19.82 -6.30
N ARG A 833 16.81 -20.72 -5.84
CA ARG A 833 16.37 -21.94 -5.14
C ARG A 833 15.97 -21.67 -3.68
N ILE A 834 14.86 -22.27 -3.27
CA ILE A 834 14.35 -22.24 -1.90
C ILE A 834 14.81 -23.50 -1.13
N SER A 835 15.06 -23.36 0.17
CA SER A 835 15.47 -24.41 1.09
C SER A 835 15.11 -24.05 2.54
N ILE A 836 15.41 -24.90 3.51
CA ILE A 836 15.18 -24.59 4.94
C ILE A 836 15.99 -23.36 5.38
N ASP A 837 17.25 -23.27 4.95
CA ASP A 837 18.17 -22.16 5.25
C ASP A 837 17.93 -20.91 4.37
N ARG A 838 17.05 -21.04 3.37
CA ARG A 838 16.66 -19.99 2.42
C ARG A 838 15.17 -20.12 2.07
N PRO A 839 14.26 -19.83 3.01
CA PRO A 839 12.81 -20.00 2.82
C PRO A 839 12.25 -19.00 1.80
N ASN A 840 11.04 -19.24 1.29
CA ASN A 840 10.45 -18.29 0.32
C ASN A 840 10.07 -16.97 1.01
N ARG A 841 10.21 -15.86 0.29
CA ARG A 841 9.93 -14.51 0.78
C ARG A 841 8.65 -13.95 0.17
N GLN A 842 7.94 -13.11 0.91
CA GLN A 842 6.57 -12.76 0.53
C GLN A 842 6.48 -11.82 -0.70
N TRP A 843 7.50 -11.01 -0.99
CA TRP A 843 7.56 -10.14 -2.18
C TRP A 843 8.31 -10.77 -3.37
N ASP A 844 8.39 -12.09 -3.42
CA ASP A 844 9.04 -12.86 -4.49
C ASP A 844 8.11 -13.90 -5.14
N TYR A 845 8.56 -14.54 -6.23
CA TYR A 845 7.87 -15.66 -6.89
C TYR A 845 7.47 -16.76 -5.89
N PRO A 846 6.23 -17.30 -5.91
CA PRO A 846 5.19 -17.14 -6.94
C PRO A 846 4.16 -16.03 -6.65
N TYR A 847 4.42 -15.13 -5.70
CA TYR A 847 3.40 -14.21 -5.20
C TYR A 847 3.19 -12.99 -6.09
N GLY A 848 1.95 -12.50 -6.11
CA GLY A 848 1.52 -11.31 -6.81
C GLY A 848 0.71 -10.41 -5.89
N TRP A 849 1.02 -9.11 -5.94
CA TRP A 849 0.47 -8.11 -5.02
C TRP A 849 -0.28 -7.03 -5.79
N ALA A 850 -1.38 -6.53 -5.22
CA ALA A 850 -2.25 -5.53 -5.83
C ALA A 850 -1.52 -4.24 -6.32
N PRO A 851 -0.58 -3.64 -5.56
CA PRO A 851 0.24 -2.52 -6.04
C PRO A 851 0.91 -2.80 -7.38
N HIS A 852 1.53 -3.97 -7.56
CA HIS A 852 2.25 -4.31 -8.79
C HIS A 852 1.32 -4.40 -10.00
N GLN A 853 0.11 -4.96 -9.83
CA GLN A 853 -0.87 -5.03 -10.91
C GLN A 853 -1.38 -3.64 -11.29
N ILE A 854 -1.78 -2.82 -10.31
CA ILE A 854 -2.30 -1.47 -10.55
C ILE A 854 -1.27 -0.60 -11.27
N MET A 855 -0.01 -0.61 -10.81
CA MET A 855 1.07 0.17 -11.43
C MET A 855 1.33 -0.30 -12.88
N ALA A 856 1.32 -1.61 -13.13
CA ALA A 856 1.50 -2.18 -14.47
C ALA A 856 0.35 -1.82 -15.42
N TRP A 857 -0.92 -1.99 -15.02
CA TRP A 857 -2.09 -1.63 -15.83
C TRP A 857 -2.06 -0.14 -16.23
N VAL A 858 -1.74 0.72 -15.27
CA VAL A 858 -1.64 2.18 -15.47
C VAL A 858 -0.50 2.54 -16.42
N GLY A 859 0.66 1.89 -16.31
CA GLY A 859 1.79 2.09 -17.22
C GLY A 859 1.51 1.57 -18.64
N LEU A 860 0.83 0.43 -18.77
CA LEU A 860 0.44 -0.14 -20.05
C LEU A 860 -0.56 0.75 -20.80
N GLU A 861 -1.63 1.21 -20.13
CA GLU A 861 -2.59 2.18 -20.70
C GLU A 861 -1.88 3.47 -21.14
N ARG A 862 -0.95 3.99 -20.32
CA ARG A 862 -0.22 5.24 -20.62
C ARG A 862 0.59 5.17 -21.92
N TYR A 863 1.08 3.99 -22.30
CA TYR A 863 1.84 3.75 -23.52
C TYR A 863 1.01 3.05 -24.62
N GLY A 864 -0.31 2.96 -24.46
CA GLY A 864 -1.24 2.43 -25.48
C GLY A 864 -1.29 0.90 -25.59
N PHE A 865 -0.72 0.16 -24.64
CA PHE A 865 -0.74 -1.31 -24.60
C PHE A 865 -2.05 -1.86 -24.01
N ASP A 866 -3.19 -1.37 -24.49
CA ASP A 866 -4.52 -1.63 -23.94
C ASP A 866 -4.84 -3.14 -23.88
N GLU A 867 -4.50 -3.91 -24.90
CA GLU A 867 -4.76 -5.36 -24.92
C GLU A 867 -3.97 -6.12 -23.82
N HIS A 868 -2.74 -5.69 -23.53
CA HIS A 868 -1.94 -6.26 -22.45
C HIS A 868 -2.50 -5.86 -21.08
N CYS A 869 -2.92 -4.60 -20.94
CA CYS A 869 -3.59 -4.09 -19.74
C CYS A 869 -4.87 -4.90 -19.43
N GLN A 870 -5.75 -5.05 -20.43
CA GLN A 870 -6.99 -5.81 -20.30
C GLN A 870 -6.75 -7.29 -19.99
N ARG A 871 -5.72 -7.92 -20.59
CA ARG A 871 -5.36 -9.32 -20.32
C ARG A 871 -4.92 -9.53 -18.88
N LEU A 872 -4.01 -8.69 -18.37
CA LEU A 872 -3.51 -8.78 -17.00
C LEU A 872 -4.59 -8.43 -15.97
N ALA A 873 -5.44 -7.44 -16.25
CA ALA A 873 -6.60 -7.14 -15.42
C ALA A 873 -7.59 -8.31 -15.40
N TYR A 874 -7.82 -9.00 -16.53
CA TYR A 874 -8.70 -10.17 -16.58
C TYR A 874 -8.17 -11.28 -15.67
N ARG A 875 -6.87 -11.61 -15.78
CA ARG A 875 -6.22 -12.67 -14.99
C ARG A 875 -6.37 -12.42 -13.48
N TRP A 876 -6.06 -11.22 -13.02
CA TRP A 876 -6.18 -10.84 -11.60
C TRP A 876 -7.63 -10.83 -11.10
N ILE A 877 -8.55 -10.19 -11.84
CA ILE A 877 -9.96 -10.09 -11.45
C ILE A 877 -10.65 -11.48 -11.51
N TYR A 878 -10.23 -12.37 -12.41
CA TYR A 878 -10.64 -13.77 -12.43
C TYR A 878 -10.19 -14.51 -11.17
N MET A 879 -8.91 -14.42 -10.79
CA MET A 879 -8.36 -15.05 -9.60
C MET A 879 -9.08 -14.56 -8.34
N MET A 880 -9.24 -13.23 -8.19
CA MET A 880 -9.98 -12.63 -7.08
C MET A 880 -11.45 -13.09 -7.01
N THR A 881 -12.15 -13.13 -8.16
CA THR A 881 -13.55 -13.55 -8.21
C THR A 881 -13.69 -15.03 -7.87
N THR A 882 -12.76 -15.87 -8.35
CA THR A 882 -12.75 -17.31 -8.06
C THR A 882 -12.50 -17.56 -6.57
N ALA A 883 -11.52 -16.89 -5.96
CA ALA A 883 -11.26 -16.98 -4.53
C ALA A 883 -12.47 -16.54 -3.69
N PHE A 884 -13.10 -15.42 -4.05
CA PHE A 884 -14.30 -14.91 -3.39
C PHE A 884 -15.50 -15.88 -3.48
N VAL A 885 -15.68 -16.54 -4.63
CA VAL A 885 -16.75 -17.52 -4.88
C VAL A 885 -16.53 -18.84 -4.14
N ASP A 886 -15.29 -19.36 -4.18
CA ASP A 886 -14.96 -20.71 -3.73
C ASP A 886 -14.64 -20.79 -2.23
N TYR A 887 -14.22 -19.68 -1.61
CA TYR A 887 -13.78 -19.62 -0.21
C TYR A 887 -14.51 -18.51 0.55
N ASN A 888 -15.81 -18.68 0.76
CA ASN A 888 -16.66 -17.89 1.68
C ASN A 888 -16.53 -16.34 1.64
N GLY A 889 -16.19 -15.74 0.50
CA GLY A 889 -15.97 -14.30 0.38
C GLY A 889 -14.58 -13.80 0.82
N VAL A 890 -13.56 -14.66 0.83
CA VAL A 890 -12.15 -14.32 1.06
C VAL A 890 -11.68 -13.20 0.13
N VAL A 891 -11.01 -12.20 0.72
CA VAL A 891 -10.33 -11.09 0.01
C VAL A 891 -9.04 -10.75 0.78
N PRO A 892 -7.88 -11.35 0.41
CA PRO A 892 -6.66 -11.30 1.21
C PRO A 892 -5.76 -10.08 0.92
N GLU A 893 -4.68 -9.97 1.69
CA GLU A 893 -3.54 -9.06 1.45
C GLU A 893 -2.81 -9.35 0.12
N LYS A 894 -2.56 -10.63 -0.19
CA LYS A 894 -1.75 -11.09 -1.34
C LYS A 894 -2.25 -12.43 -1.91
N PHE A 895 -1.72 -12.85 -3.06
CA PHE A 895 -2.06 -14.13 -3.70
C PHE A 895 -0.81 -14.86 -4.22
N ASP A 896 -0.89 -16.18 -4.32
CA ASP A 896 -0.08 -16.96 -5.25
C ASP A 896 -0.76 -16.90 -6.63
N VAL A 897 -0.17 -16.11 -7.54
CA VAL A 897 -0.71 -15.89 -8.89
C VAL A 897 -0.35 -17.00 -9.88
N VAL A 898 0.52 -17.95 -9.50
CA VAL A 898 0.87 -19.12 -10.32
C VAL A 898 -0.15 -20.22 -10.09
N ASN A 899 -0.49 -20.49 -8.82
CA ASN A 899 -1.41 -21.54 -8.40
C ASN A 899 -2.86 -21.04 -8.20
N LEU A 900 -3.15 -19.78 -8.52
CA LEU A 900 -4.46 -19.11 -8.33
C LEU A 900 -4.97 -19.18 -6.87
N SER A 901 -4.06 -19.17 -5.90
CA SER A 901 -4.36 -19.47 -4.50
C SER A 901 -4.32 -18.23 -3.61
N HIS A 902 -5.28 -18.16 -2.68
CA HIS A 902 -5.26 -17.22 -1.56
C HIS A 902 -4.46 -17.74 -0.36
N LEU A 903 -4.07 -19.02 -0.35
CA LEU A 903 -3.21 -19.59 0.69
C LEU A 903 -1.75 -19.23 0.37
N VAL A 904 -1.14 -18.45 1.26
CA VAL A 904 0.25 -17.99 1.16
C VAL A 904 0.91 -18.15 2.52
N ASP A 905 1.76 -19.17 2.65
CA ASP A 905 2.42 -19.56 3.90
C ASP A 905 3.81 -18.92 4.08
N ALA A 906 4.12 -17.87 3.31
CA ALA A 906 5.37 -17.14 3.43
C ALA A 906 5.37 -16.21 4.65
N GLU A 907 6.46 -16.22 5.41
CA GLU A 907 6.71 -15.35 6.57
C GLU A 907 5.59 -15.44 7.63
N TYR A 908 4.79 -14.38 7.84
CA TYR A 908 3.67 -14.37 8.80
C TYR A 908 2.34 -14.90 8.22
N GLY A 909 2.38 -15.53 7.04
CA GLY A 909 1.20 -15.98 6.31
C GLY A 909 0.43 -14.85 5.64
N ASN A 910 -0.79 -15.13 5.17
CA ASN A 910 -1.64 -14.16 4.49
C ASN A 910 -2.61 -13.45 5.46
N GLN A 911 -2.72 -12.13 5.38
CA GLN A 911 -3.71 -11.38 6.17
C GLN A 911 -5.08 -11.33 5.47
N GLY A 912 -6.16 -11.18 6.25
CA GLY A 912 -7.54 -11.12 5.74
C GLY A 912 -8.25 -12.49 5.60
N LEU A 913 -7.62 -13.58 6.05
CA LEU A 913 -8.23 -14.94 6.04
C LEU A 913 -8.93 -15.32 7.35
N ASP A 914 -8.45 -14.84 8.51
CA ASP A 914 -9.08 -15.12 9.81
C ASP A 914 -10.34 -14.27 10.00
N PHE A 915 -11.47 -14.79 9.53
CA PHE A 915 -12.80 -14.30 9.82
C PHE A 915 -13.77 -15.48 9.98
N LYS A 916 -14.89 -15.23 10.67
CA LYS A 916 -15.94 -16.23 10.90
C LYS A 916 -17.25 -15.81 10.25
N MET A 917 -17.81 -16.67 9.42
CA MET A 917 -19.07 -16.54 8.66
C MET A 917 -19.10 -15.43 7.59
N LEU A 918 -18.55 -14.24 7.88
CA LEU A 918 -18.64 -13.04 7.04
C LEU A 918 -17.33 -12.25 7.05
N ASN A 919 -16.70 -12.11 5.89
CA ASN A 919 -15.64 -11.12 5.66
C ASN A 919 -16.25 -9.71 5.69
N ARG A 920 -15.67 -8.81 6.48
CA ARG A 920 -16.20 -7.45 6.72
C ARG A 920 -15.41 -6.34 6.05
N GLU A 921 -14.19 -6.63 5.60
CA GLU A 921 -13.21 -5.59 5.24
C GLU A 921 -12.23 -5.97 4.11
N GLY A 922 -11.92 -7.25 3.92
CA GLY A 922 -10.89 -7.68 2.98
C GLY A 922 -9.52 -7.05 3.28
N PHE A 923 -8.88 -6.50 2.25
CA PHE A 923 -7.64 -5.72 2.41
C PHE A 923 -7.65 -4.50 1.46
N ALA A 924 -7.18 -3.34 1.92
CA ALA A 924 -7.46 -2.06 1.28
C ALA A 924 -6.94 -1.94 -0.16
N TRP A 925 -5.68 -2.29 -0.45
CA TRP A 925 -5.19 -2.29 -1.84
C TRP A 925 -5.86 -3.36 -2.71
N THR A 926 -6.35 -4.46 -2.12
CA THR A 926 -6.96 -5.58 -2.85
C THR A 926 -8.36 -5.17 -3.29
N ASN A 927 -9.12 -4.56 -2.38
CA ASN A 927 -10.37 -3.86 -2.65
C ASN A 927 -10.20 -2.82 -3.77
N SER A 928 -9.15 -1.99 -3.72
CA SER A 928 -8.84 -1.04 -4.80
C SER A 928 -8.51 -1.72 -6.12
N SER A 929 -7.68 -2.75 -6.11
CA SER A 929 -7.30 -3.49 -7.34
C SER A 929 -8.51 -4.12 -8.02
N PHE A 930 -9.54 -4.49 -7.25
CA PHE A 930 -10.81 -4.97 -7.81
C PHE A 930 -11.57 -3.86 -8.52
N GLN A 931 -11.81 -2.73 -7.84
CA GLN A 931 -12.57 -1.60 -8.42
C GLN A 931 -11.84 -0.97 -9.63
N LEU A 932 -10.50 -0.88 -9.57
CA LEU A 932 -9.65 -0.39 -10.67
C LEU A 932 -9.55 -1.41 -11.81
N GLY A 933 -9.25 -2.67 -11.53
CA GLY A 933 -9.11 -3.72 -12.54
C GLY A 933 -10.38 -3.90 -13.36
N LEU A 934 -11.55 -3.78 -12.72
CA LEU A 934 -12.84 -3.74 -13.41
C LEU A 934 -12.95 -2.60 -14.43
N HIS A 935 -12.33 -1.43 -14.23
CA HIS A 935 -12.40 -0.31 -15.18
C HIS A 935 -11.84 -0.71 -16.56
N PHE A 936 -10.76 -1.48 -16.59
CA PHE A 936 -10.14 -1.99 -17.81
C PHE A 936 -10.98 -3.11 -18.46
N LEU A 937 -11.81 -3.84 -17.70
CA LEU A 937 -12.60 -4.95 -18.24
C LEU A 937 -13.84 -4.49 -19.02
N SER A 938 -13.89 -4.89 -20.29
CA SER A 938 -15.08 -4.75 -21.15
C SER A 938 -16.31 -5.48 -20.59
N THR A 939 -17.51 -5.10 -21.05
CA THR A 939 -18.77 -5.77 -20.67
C THR A 939 -18.78 -7.27 -20.97
N GLY A 940 -18.04 -7.72 -22.00
CA GLY A 940 -17.85 -9.15 -22.30
C GLY A 940 -16.96 -9.84 -21.25
N MET A 941 -15.81 -9.24 -20.96
CA MET A 941 -14.87 -9.73 -19.95
C MET A 941 -15.51 -9.83 -18.55
N ARG A 942 -16.20 -8.77 -18.11
CA ARG A 942 -16.90 -8.74 -16.82
C ARG A 942 -17.93 -9.88 -16.68
N ARG A 943 -18.66 -10.21 -17.75
CA ARG A 943 -19.61 -11.34 -17.78
C ARG A 943 -18.90 -12.70 -17.74
N ALA A 944 -17.78 -12.83 -18.45
CA ALA A 944 -16.99 -14.07 -18.45
C ALA A 944 -16.37 -14.35 -17.07
N VAL A 945 -15.80 -13.33 -16.41
CA VAL A 945 -15.29 -13.45 -15.04
C VAL A 945 -16.40 -13.69 -14.02
N ALA A 946 -17.56 -13.02 -14.14
CA ALA A 946 -18.74 -13.30 -13.32
C ALA A 946 -19.22 -14.76 -13.43
N ALA A 947 -19.06 -15.39 -14.60
CA ALA A 947 -19.31 -16.80 -14.85
C ALA A 947 -18.12 -17.73 -14.48
N CYS A 948 -17.09 -17.20 -13.82
CA CYS A 948 -15.84 -17.89 -13.47
C CYS A 948 -15.15 -18.56 -14.67
N THR A 949 -15.14 -17.91 -15.84
CA THR A 949 -14.49 -18.40 -17.05
C THR A 949 -12.97 -18.18 -16.98
N PRO A 950 -12.14 -19.25 -17.04
CA PRO A 950 -10.68 -19.10 -16.96
C PRO A 950 -10.11 -18.22 -18.09
N PRO A 951 -9.02 -17.46 -17.84
CA PRO A 951 -8.34 -16.64 -18.84
C PRO A 951 -8.00 -17.43 -20.11
N GLU A 952 -7.41 -18.61 -19.98
CA GLU A 952 -7.07 -19.48 -21.11
C GLU A 952 -8.28 -19.96 -21.93
N VAL A 953 -9.46 -20.06 -21.33
CA VAL A 953 -10.70 -20.33 -22.08
C VAL A 953 -11.16 -19.06 -22.78
N TYR A 954 -11.16 -17.92 -22.08
CA TYR A 954 -11.65 -16.64 -22.61
C TYR A 954 -10.81 -16.12 -23.80
N PHE A 955 -9.49 -16.11 -23.69
CA PHE A 955 -8.62 -15.54 -24.71
C PHE A 955 -8.38 -16.46 -25.92
N ARG A 956 -8.59 -17.77 -25.79
CA ARG A 956 -8.62 -18.70 -26.95
C ARG A 956 -9.93 -18.60 -27.74
N LEU A 957 -11.04 -18.24 -27.08
CA LEU A 957 -12.33 -17.94 -27.70
C LEU A 957 -12.35 -16.56 -28.38
N GLY A 958 -11.51 -16.41 -29.41
CA GLY A 958 -11.55 -15.24 -30.29
C GLY A 958 -12.95 -15.01 -30.88
N PRO A 959 -13.34 -13.75 -31.14
CA PRO A 959 -14.73 -13.39 -31.43
C PRO A 959 -15.29 -14.15 -32.64
N GLY A 960 -16.32 -14.95 -32.40
CA GLY A 960 -17.03 -15.71 -33.44
C GLY A 960 -16.54 -17.14 -33.69
N LYS A 961 -15.67 -17.71 -32.85
CA LYS A 961 -15.29 -19.13 -32.92
C LYS A 961 -16.05 -19.99 -31.90
N GLU A 962 -16.41 -21.21 -32.30
CA GLU A 962 -16.92 -22.24 -31.40
C GLU A 962 -15.81 -22.79 -30.48
N LEU A 963 -16.20 -23.49 -29.42
CA LEU A 963 -15.28 -24.13 -28.47
C LEU A 963 -14.47 -25.23 -29.17
N ASP A 964 -13.15 -25.08 -29.14
CA ASP A 964 -12.20 -26.14 -29.49
C ASP A 964 -12.41 -27.34 -28.53
N PRO A 965 -12.54 -28.59 -29.02
CA PRO A 965 -12.64 -29.78 -28.17
C PRO A 965 -11.51 -29.94 -27.15
N GLU A 966 -10.28 -29.50 -27.43
CA GLU A 966 -9.19 -29.48 -26.45
C GLU A 966 -9.44 -28.43 -25.35
N VAL A 967 -10.06 -27.29 -25.68
CA VAL A 967 -10.44 -26.28 -24.67
C VAL A 967 -11.62 -26.76 -23.82
N GLU A 968 -12.58 -27.48 -24.41
CA GLU A 968 -13.65 -28.10 -23.62
C GLU A 968 -13.13 -29.22 -22.70
N LYS A 969 -12.17 -30.02 -23.19
CA LYS A 969 -11.44 -31.02 -22.38
C LYS A 969 -10.64 -30.35 -21.26
N MET A 970 -9.84 -29.32 -21.55
CA MET A 970 -9.09 -28.57 -20.53
C MET A 970 -10.02 -27.94 -19.49
N LYS A 971 -11.17 -27.38 -19.90
CA LYS A 971 -12.17 -26.90 -18.95
C LYS A 971 -12.68 -28.05 -18.07
N ARG A 972 -13.04 -29.20 -18.65
CA ARG A 972 -13.47 -30.40 -17.91
C ARG A 972 -12.36 -31.03 -17.06
N GLU A 973 -11.09 -30.75 -17.31
CA GLU A 973 -9.94 -31.19 -16.50
C GLU A 973 -9.67 -30.20 -15.36
N PHE A 974 -9.74 -28.89 -15.62
CA PHE A 974 -9.70 -27.83 -14.59
C PHE A 974 -10.88 -27.97 -13.61
N ASP A 975 -12.11 -28.12 -14.11
CA ASP A 975 -13.31 -28.35 -13.31
C ASP A 975 -13.30 -29.72 -12.56
N ARG A 976 -12.36 -30.64 -12.88
CA ARG A 976 -12.13 -31.90 -12.14
C ARG A 976 -10.98 -31.80 -11.13
N ASN A 977 -9.95 -30.99 -11.40
CA ASN A 977 -8.85 -30.73 -10.46
C ASN A 977 -9.22 -29.70 -9.37
N ARG A 978 -10.42 -29.11 -9.47
CA ARG A 978 -11.07 -28.19 -8.54
C ARG A 978 -12.07 -28.90 -7.60
N ILE A 979 -12.03 -30.23 -7.56
CA ILE A 979 -12.80 -31.15 -6.71
C ILE A 979 -11.81 -32.06 -5.98
#